data_AF-A0A8H2W553-F1
#
_entry.id   AF-A0A8H2W553-F1
#
_cell.length_a   1.000
_cell.length_b   1.000
_cell.length_c   1.000
_cell.angle_alpha   90.00
_cell.angle_beta   90.00
_cell.angle_gamma   90.00
#
_symmetry.space_group_name_H-M   'P 1'
#
loop_
_entity.id
_entity.type
_entity.pdbx_description
1 polymer ?
#
loop_
_entity_poly.entity_id
_entity_poly.type
_entity_poly.pdbx_seq_one_letter_code
_entity_poly.pdbx_strand_id
1 'polypeptide(L)'
;MTTPIPHPTGIPWLGNLNSIDFELPVKSTELLARKYGEIFSLKILGEKVVFISSVRLAQEVLDESRFHKHIESTLEELRILGRDALFTARHDEPNWGIAHHILMPAFGPLSIKGMFNDMVDVASQLVLKWERFGPNYMIDPTDDFTRLTFDTIALCAFNYRLNSFYTQGEHPFVKAMSEFLTESGTRTLKPGIVKALSFGANAKYAENMKIMSSLATEIIEDRKKNPIEKKDLLNAMLLGRDPQTGQGLSEENINAQMLTFLIAGHETTSGMLSFAMGHITKHPEVYAKVRQEVDIVVGQGPIKPEHLSKLTYVNAVLRETLRVTPSISEFAVSCDKDQIIGDGKYLIKAGTTVAVAASNIGKDPAVWGEDAEKFNPDRMLDGKFEALPPKAWVPFGSGARGCIGRPFAWQEALIVIATIFQKFDFVAGDPTYNLQLKQTLTLKPKNFTLRAIPRKDAPSFAINATSSINDTGKAPPQNIGQNDSGSGVPLYVLYGSNTGSCEGFAQQISSGAVAKGFRAVIGTLDSITNNIPTDGPVVIVTASFEGEPADNAAHFVQGLSSTADVLDLQGVSYAVFGAGNRDWVHTYQRVPRLVDEVLGKKGAKRLLELGEADASGDRFSESFDEWEQKLWGILSKEYNVESKGLNAAGIDIKFLGTPNNRAVTLRQPDSRLGLVLENKLLTAPKAAAKRHIEFELPEGMTYRAGDYLAILPLNPPEYVRRVLSRFKVSSEQQIVINAAGPTTLPSGKQVSLAEVLAGFIEIGQPATKRNISTLLEFAKDPSDRSALELMLSDSPRVQSKSMLDLLEKYQAIDMPLGTFIASLPSMRLR
;
A
#
# COMPACT_ATOMS: atom_id res chain seq x y z
N MET A 1 37.18 -8.33 -35.50
CA MET A 1 36.72 -9.72 -35.22
C MET A 1 36.24 -9.76 -33.78
N THR A 2 35.10 -10.38 -33.51
CA THR A 2 34.60 -10.53 -32.14
C THR A 2 35.40 -11.59 -31.40
N THR A 3 35.50 -11.44 -30.09
CA THR A 3 36.17 -12.38 -29.20
C THR A 3 35.18 -13.45 -28.74
N PRO A 4 35.57 -14.74 -28.73
CA PRO A 4 34.73 -15.80 -28.15
C PRO A 4 34.42 -15.51 -26.67
N ILE A 5 33.16 -15.67 -26.29
CA ILE A 5 32.76 -15.55 -24.87
C ILE A 5 33.41 -16.70 -24.08
N PRO A 6 34.06 -16.43 -22.93
CA PRO A 6 34.65 -17.48 -22.09
C PRO A 6 33.62 -18.54 -21.69
N HIS A 7 34.03 -19.81 -21.66
CA HIS A 7 33.16 -20.90 -21.24
C HIS A 7 33.97 -22.05 -20.60
N PRO A 8 33.38 -22.82 -19.68
CA PRO A 8 33.99 -24.06 -19.21
C PRO A 8 33.95 -25.15 -20.29
N THR A 9 34.86 -26.12 -20.17
CA THR A 9 34.84 -27.32 -21.02
C THR A 9 33.56 -28.11 -20.75
N GLY A 10 32.78 -28.37 -21.80
CA GLY A 10 31.53 -29.14 -21.70
C GLY A 10 31.73 -30.62 -22.00
N ILE A 11 30.83 -31.45 -21.47
CA ILE A 11 30.67 -32.86 -21.85
C ILE A 11 29.89 -32.92 -23.17
N PRO A 12 30.22 -33.82 -24.12
CA PRO A 12 29.42 -34.00 -25.33
C PRO A 12 27.93 -34.18 -25.03
N TRP A 13 27.07 -33.46 -25.77
CA TRP A 13 25.59 -33.44 -25.65
C TRP A 13 25.01 -32.86 -24.35
N LEU A 14 25.62 -33.10 -23.19
CA LEU A 14 25.19 -32.56 -21.88
C LEU A 14 25.67 -31.12 -21.64
N GLY A 15 26.73 -30.68 -22.34
CA GLY A 15 27.31 -29.36 -22.17
C GLY A 15 27.92 -29.18 -20.76
N ASN A 16 27.57 -28.10 -20.07
CA ASN A 16 28.13 -27.68 -18.80
C ASN A 16 27.24 -28.01 -17.60
N LEU A 17 26.35 -29.00 -17.70
CA LEU A 17 25.50 -29.43 -16.57
C LEU A 17 26.30 -29.82 -15.32
N ASN A 18 27.51 -30.38 -15.48
CA ASN A 18 28.40 -30.72 -14.38
C ASN A 18 29.04 -29.50 -13.68
N SER A 19 28.86 -28.30 -14.24
CA SER A 19 29.37 -27.04 -13.70
C SER A 19 28.33 -26.31 -12.85
N ILE A 20 27.12 -26.86 -12.73
CA ILE A 20 25.98 -26.28 -12.03
C ILE A 20 25.63 -27.17 -10.84
N ASP A 21 25.58 -26.59 -9.64
CA ASP A 21 25.00 -27.21 -8.46
C ASP A 21 23.47 -27.15 -8.60
N PHE A 22 22.81 -28.31 -8.57
CA PHE A 22 21.37 -28.39 -8.77
C PHE A 22 20.56 -27.93 -7.55
N GLU A 23 21.13 -27.94 -6.35
CA GLU A 23 20.46 -27.45 -5.15
C GLU A 23 20.70 -25.95 -4.95
N LEU A 24 21.87 -25.44 -5.37
CA LEU A 24 22.22 -24.03 -5.24
C LEU A 24 22.87 -23.43 -6.50
N PRO A 25 22.14 -23.33 -7.63
CA PRO A 25 22.67 -22.83 -8.91
C PRO A 25 23.33 -21.45 -8.82
N VAL A 26 22.82 -20.55 -7.97
CA VAL A 26 23.39 -19.21 -7.78
C VAL A 26 24.86 -19.27 -7.35
N LYS A 27 25.24 -20.28 -6.56
CA LYS A 27 26.62 -20.43 -6.09
C LYS A 27 27.55 -20.82 -7.24
N SER A 28 27.09 -21.66 -8.15
CA SER A 28 27.82 -21.97 -9.38
C SER A 28 28.00 -20.73 -10.24
N THR A 29 26.95 -19.93 -10.42
CA THR A 29 27.02 -18.65 -11.16
C THR A 29 28.04 -17.69 -10.54
N GLU A 30 28.08 -17.56 -9.21
CA GLU A 30 29.07 -16.74 -8.48
C GLU A 30 30.51 -17.25 -8.71
N LEU A 31 30.75 -18.55 -8.56
CA LEU A 31 32.08 -19.15 -8.73
C LEU A 31 32.57 -19.06 -10.18
N LEU A 32 31.67 -19.23 -11.15
CA LEU A 32 31.98 -19.10 -12.58
C LEU A 32 32.28 -17.65 -12.94
N ALA A 33 31.54 -16.68 -12.41
CA ALA A 33 31.84 -15.26 -12.58
C ALA A 33 33.21 -14.89 -11.99
N ARG A 34 33.57 -15.40 -10.81
CA ARG A 34 34.91 -15.20 -10.23
C ARG A 34 36.03 -15.76 -11.11
N LYS A 35 35.77 -16.86 -11.82
CA LYS A 35 36.76 -17.51 -12.70
C LYS A 35 36.88 -16.86 -14.08
N TYR A 36 35.74 -16.51 -14.68
CA TYR A 36 35.66 -16.06 -16.08
C TYR A 36 35.45 -14.55 -16.25
N GLY A 37 35.16 -13.85 -15.16
CA GLY A 37 35.00 -12.39 -15.12
C GLY A 37 33.58 -11.92 -15.41
N GLU A 38 33.47 -10.76 -16.05
CA GLU A 38 32.21 -10.04 -16.26
C GLU A 38 31.19 -10.74 -17.18
N ILE A 39 31.66 -11.68 -18.00
CA ILE A 39 30.84 -12.44 -18.96
C ILE A 39 31.36 -13.87 -19.14
N PHE A 40 30.45 -14.83 -19.16
CA PHE A 40 30.75 -16.20 -19.55
C PHE A 40 29.54 -16.85 -20.21
N SER A 41 29.73 -18.03 -20.82
CA SER A 41 28.63 -18.80 -21.38
C SER A 41 28.66 -20.24 -20.93
N LEU A 42 27.47 -20.83 -20.81
CA LEU A 42 27.26 -22.24 -20.55
C LEU A 42 26.44 -22.83 -21.67
N LYS A 43 26.70 -24.09 -22.00
CA LYS A 43 25.86 -24.91 -22.85
C LYS A 43 25.01 -25.83 -21.97
N ILE A 44 23.70 -25.65 -21.93
CA ILE A 44 22.78 -26.46 -21.11
C ILE A 44 21.88 -27.23 -22.08
N LEU A 45 22.00 -28.56 -22.10
CA LEU A 45 21.20 -29.44 -22.98
C LEU A 45 21.22 -29.07 -24.48
N GLY A 46 22.32 -28.51 -24.97
CA GLY A 46 22.45 -28.10 -26.36
C GLY A 46 22.33 -26.59 -26.57
N GLU A 47 21.63 -25.90 -25.66
CA GLU A 47 21.35 -24.46 -25.75
C GLU A 47 22.45 -23.63 -25.12
N LYS A 48 22.80 -22.50 -25.74
CA LYS A 48 23.81 -21.57 -25.21
C LYS A 48 23.13 -20.50 -24.36
N VAL A 49 23.56 -20.38 -23.12
CA VAL A 49 23.16 -19.30 -22.21
C VAL A 49 24.39 -18.42 -21.92
N VAL A 50 24.24 -17.11 -22.04
CA VAL A 50 25.28 -16.13 -21.71
C VAL A 50 24.95 -15.49 -20.37
N PHE A 51 25.91 -15.43 -19.46
CA PHE A 51 25.75 -14.84 -18.14
C PHE A 51 26.49 -13.51 -18.07
N ILE A 52 25.82 -12.47 -17.57
CA ILE A 52 26.34 -11.12 -17.34
C ILE A 52 26.47 -10.88 -15.84
N SER A 53 27.67 -10.51 -15.41
CA SER A 53 28.03 -10.37 -13.98
C SER A 53 28.63 -9.01 -13.60
N SER A 54 28.74 -8.05 -14.54
CA SER A 54 29.22 -6.68 -14.27
C SER A 54 28.15 -5.64 -14.53
N VAL A 55 28.23 -4.51 -13.81
CA VAL A 55 27.33 -3.36 -14.02
C VAL A 55 27.47 -2.80 -15.43
N ARG A 56 28.70 -2.72 -15.94
CA ARG A 56 29.01 -2.16 -17.27
C ARG A 56 28.31 -2.93 -18.39
N LEU A 57 28.37 -4.26 -18.38
CA LEU A 57 27.70 -5.08 -19.39
C LEU A 57 26.19 -5.14 -19.15
N ALA A 58 25.74 -5.08 -17.90
CA ALA A 58 24.32 -4.99 -17.57
C ALA A 58 23.67 -3.74 -18.18
N GLN A 59 24.35 -2.59 -18.18
CA GLN A 59 23.85 -1.36 -18.84
C GLN A 59 23.58 -1.56 -20.33
N GLU A 60 24.39 -2.36 -21.03
CA GLU A 60 24.17 -2.64 -22.46
C GLU A 60 23.04 -3.63 -22.71
N VAL A 61 22.98 -4.73 -21.94
CA VAL A 61 21.99 -5.79 -22.17
C VAL A 61 20.61 -5.46 -21.59
N LEU A 62 20.51 -4.41 -20.77
CA LEU A 62 19.26 -3.88 -20.23
C LEU A 62 18.74 -2.65 -20.98
N ASP A 63 19.35 -2.33 -22.13
CA ASP A 63 18.82 -1.36 -23.09
C ASP A 63 17.65 -1.99 -23.86
N GLU A 64 16.42 -1.53 -23.59
CA GLU A 64 15.18 -2.07 -24.16
C GLU A 64 15.06 -1.85 -25.67
N SER A 65 15.88 -0.97 -26.27
CA SER A 65 15.94 -0.82 -27.74
C SER A 65 16.70 -1.96 -28.44
N ARG A 66 17.48 -2.73 -27.68
CA ARG A 66 18.36 -3.80 -28.18
C ARG A 66 17.98 -5.18 -27.65
N PHE A 67 17.49 -5.22 -26.42
CA PHE A 67 17.17 -6.45 -25.70
C PHE A 67 15.79 -6.35 -25.04
N HIS A 68 15.09 -7.47 -24.92
CA HIS A 68 13.81 -7.55 -24.22
C HIS A 68 13.80 -8.74 -23.27
N LYS A 69 12.87 -8.73 -22.30
CA LYS A 69 12.67 -9.87 -21.39
C LYS A 69 12.46 -11.16 -22.18
N HIS A 70 13.08 -12.23 -21.71
CA HIS A 70 13.03 -13.53 -22.37
C HIS A 70 12.40 -14.59 -21.44
N ILE A 71 11.42 -15.31 -21.96
CA ILE A 71 10.74 -16.40 -21.26
C ILE A 71 11.30 -17.70 -21.82
N GLU A 72 12.17 -18.32 -21.02
CA GLU A 72 12.83 -19.58 -21.31
C GLU A 72 13.07 -20.32 -19.99
N SER A 73 13.59 -21.54 -20.08
CA SER A 73 14.10 -22.26 -18.90
C SER A 73 13.00 -22.45 -17.84
N THR A 74 13.24 -22.06 -16.59
CA THR A 74 12.26 -22.21 -15.50
C THR A 74 10.99 -21.41 -15.75
N LEU A 75 11.07 -20.20 -16.34
CA LEU A 75 9.86 -19.41 -16.62
C LEU A 75 8.95 -20.08 -17.65
N GLU A 76 9.50 -20.88 -18.57
CA GLU A 76 8.69 -21.66 -19.53
C GLU A 76 7.91 -22.77 -18.82
N GLU A 77 8.50 -23.43 -17.82
CA GLU A 77 7.79 -24.44 -17.01
C GLU A 77 6.71 -23.79 -16.12
N LEU A 78 6.94 -22.56 -15.63
CA LEU A 78 5.94 -21.77 -14.89
C LEU A 78 4.79 -21.29 -15.79
N ARG A 79 5.07 -21.04 -17.08
CA ARG A 79 4.09 -20.57 -18.06
C ARG A 79 2.93 -21.54 -18.27
N ILE A 80 3.10 -22.83 -17.96
CA ILE A 80 2.00 -23.82 -17.97
C ILE A 80 0.83 -23.35 -17.07
N LEU A 81 1.16 -22.70 -15.95
CA LEU A 81 0.19 -22.16 -15.00
C LEU A 81 -0.06 -20.67 -15.23
N GLY A 82 1.02 -19.89 -15.38
CA GLY A 82 0.96 -18.43 -15.48
C GLY A 82 0.56 -17.91 -16.86
N ARG A 83 0.54 -18.76 -17.90
CA ARG A 83 0.20 -18.40 -19.29
C ARG A 83 0.83 -17.07 -19.71
N ASP A 84 0.07 -16.20 -20.36
CA ASP A 84 0.45 -14.85 -20.76
C ASP A 84 0.12 -13.79 -19.68
N ALA A 85 0.16 -14.17 -18.40
CA ALA A 85 0.12 -13.21 -17.29
C ALA A 85 1.42 -12.39 -17.22
N LEU A 86 1.42 -11.28 -16.45
CA LEU A 86 2.49 -10.28 -16.47
C LEU A 86 3.91 -10.86 -16.30
N PHE A 87 4.05 -11.87 -15.44
CA PHE A 87 5.34 -12.49 -15.11
C PHE A 87 5.87 -13.44 -16.19
N THR A 88 4.99 -14.21 -16.86
CA THR A 88 5.35 -15.26 -17.82
C THR A 88 4.98 -14.95 -19.27
N ALA A 89 4.37 -13.79 -19.54
CA ALA A 89 4.11 -13.32 -20.89
C ALA A 89 5.40 -13.08 -21.67
N ARG A 90 5.40 -13.49 -22.94
CA ARG A 90 6.47 -13.20 -23.90
C ARG A 90 6.46 -11.71 -24.27
N HIS A 91 7.45 -11.26 -25.03
CA HIS A 91 7.61 -9.83 -25.33
C HIS A 91 6.54 -9.31 -26.30
N ASP A 92 6.13 -10.13 -27.24
CA ASP A 92 5.21 -9.85 -28.34
C ASP A 92 3.73 -10.15 -28.02
N GLU A 93 3.43 -10.59 -26.79
CA GLU A 93 2.07 -10.96 -26.40
C GLU A 93 1.22 -9.74 -26.00
N PRO A 94 0.09 -9.47 -26.69
CA PRO A 94 -0.71 -8.27 -26.44
C PRO A 94 -1.32 -8.25 -25.03
N ASN A 95 -1.62 -9.44 -24.47
CA ASN A 95 -2.17 -9.56 -23.12
C ASN A 95 -1.23 -9.01 -22.04
N TRP A 96 0.10 -8.96 -22.29
CA TRP A 96 1.01 -8.29 -21.37
C TRP A 96 0.70 -6.79 -21.27
N GLY A 97 0.58 -6.09 -22.42
CA GLY A 97 0.29 -4.66 -22.45
C GLY A 97 -1.10 -4.32 -21.89
N ILE A 98 -2.12 -5.10 -22.27
CA ILE A 98 -3.49 -4.94 -21.76
C ILE A 98 -3.51 -5.09 -20.24
N ALA A 99 -2.92 -6.17 -19.70
CA ALA A 99 -2.86 -6.37 -18.26
C ALA A 99 -2.00 -5.32 -17.56
N HIS A 100 -0.89 -4.88 -18.18
CA HIS A 100 -0.02 -3.86 -17.62
C HIS A 100 -0.81 -2.56 -17.42
N HIS A 101 -1.45 -2.02 -18.46
CA HIS A 101 -2.20 -0.78 -18.36
C HIS A 101 -3.39 -0.86 -17.40
N ILE A 102 -4.10 -2.00 -17.36
CA ILE A 102 -5.23 -2.21 -16.44
C ILE A 102 -4.77 -2.25 -14.98
N LEU A 103 -3.62 -2.87 -14.69
CA LEU A 103 -3.23 -3.22 -13.32
C LEU A 103 -2.23 -2.22 -12.70
N MET A 104 -1.44 -1.50 -13.50
CA MET A 104 -0.49 -0.49 -13.02
C MET A 104 -1.09 0.56 -12.06
N PRO A 105 -2.32 1.09 -12.26
CA PRO A 105 -2.93 2.03 -11.33
C PRO A 105 -3.15 1.47 -9.91
N ALA A 106 -3.38 0.16 -9.78
CA ALA A 106 -3.54 -0.48 -8.47
C ALA A 106 -2.23 -0.50 -7.66
N PHE A 107 -1.08 -0.38 -8.33
CA PHE A 107 0.24 -0.28 -7.71
C PHE A 107 0.78 1.17 -7.66
N GLY A 108 -0.08 2.16 -7.94
CA GLY A 108 0.27 3.56 -7.83
C GLY A 108 0.47 4.04 -6.38
N PRO A 109 1.23 5.12 -6.15
CA PRO A 109 1.58 5.61 -4.81
C PRO A 109 0.36 5.81 -3.89
N LEU A 110 -0.73 6.38 -4.42
CA LEU A 110 -1.97 6.59 -3.66
C LEU A 110 -2.66 5.27 -3.29
N SER A 111 -2.75 4.33 -4.24
CA SER A 111 -3.33 3.00 -4.02
C SER A 111 -2.53 2.22 -2.96
N ILE A 112 -1.21 2.24 -3.08
CA ILE A 112 -0.29 1.59 -2.12
C ILE A 112 -0.40 2.23 -0.74
N LYS A 113 -0.36 3.56 -0.64
CA LYS A 113 -0.58 4.26 0.64
C LYS A 113 -1.94 3.90 1.25
N GLY A 114 -2.97 3.70 0.43
CA GLY A 114 -4.29 3.23 0.86
C GLY A 114 -4.31 1.82 1.46
N MET A 115 -3.34 0.97 1.11
CA MET A 115 -3.19 -0.40 1.65
C MET A 115 -2.47 -0.45 3.01
N PHE A 116 -2.00 0.69 3.52
CA PHE A 116 -1.21 0.75 4.76
C PHE A 116 -1.89 0.06 5.95
N ASN A 117 -3.18 0.33 6.17
CA ASN A 117 -3.92 -0.24 7.30
C ASN A 117 -4.10 -1.76 7.16
N ASP A 118 -4.36 -2.25 5.95
CA ASP A 118 -4.49 -3.69 5.66
C ASP A 118 -3.14 -4.40 5.90
N MET A 119 -2.02 -3.78 5.52
CA MET A 119 -0.67 -4.30 5.82
C MET A 119 -0.36 -4.30 7.33
N VAL A 120 -0.72 -3.24 8.05
CA VAL A 120 -0.54 -3.15 9.51
C VAL A 120 -1.39 -4.18 10.25
N ASP A 121 -2.60 -4.48 9.78
CA ASP A 121 -3.44 -5.55 10.33
C ASP A 121 -2.68 -6.89 10.28
N VAL A 122 -2.22 -7.31 9.10
CA VAL A 122 -1.52 -8.60 8.98
C VAL A 122 -0.20 -8.62 9.77
N ALA A 123 0.55 -7.50 9.77
CA ALA A 123 1.75 -7.37 10.61
C ALA A 123 1.43 -7.48 12.11
N SER A 124 0.27 -6.99 12.56
CA SER A 124 -0.16 -7.12 13.95
C SER A 124 -0.38 -8.58 14.35
N GLN A 125 -0.86 -9.42 13.44
CA GLN A 125 -1.08 -10.84 13.70
C GLN A 125 0.25 -11.58 13.90
N LEU A 126 1.28 -11.23 13.14
CA LEU A 126 2.64 -11.73 13.34
C LEU A 126 3.16 -11.34 14.73
N VAL A 127 3.03 -10.07 15.11
CA VAL A 127 3.45 -9.60 16.44
C VAL A 127 2.72 -10.35 17.54
N LEU A 128 1.39 -10.45 17.46
CA LEU A 128 0.58 -11.14 18.45
C LEU A 128 0.95 -12.63 18.56
N LYS A 129 1.28 -13.28 17.44
CA LYS A 129 1.80 -14.65 17.44
C LYS A 129 3.08 -14.72 18.28
N TRP A 130 4.07 -13.89 17.98
CA TRP A 130 5.36 -13.90 18.68
C TRP A 130 5.24 -13.53 20.17
N GLU A 131 4.39 -12.55 20.52
CA GLU A 131 4.12 -12.20 21.93
C GLU A 131 3.52 -13.38 22.72
N ARG A 132 2.57 -14.12 22.11
CA ARG A 132 1.90 -15.25 22.77
C ARG A 132 2.83 -16.43 23.05
N PHE A 133 3.79 -16.69 22.15
CA PHE A 133 4.77 -17.76 22.36
C PHE A 133 5.85 -17.37 23.41
N GLY A 134 6.12 -16.07 23.54
CA GLY A 134 7.01 -15.53 24.56
C GLY A 134 8.50 -15.64 24.21
N PRO A 135 9.38 -15.07 25.05
CA PRO A 135 10.78 -14.78 24.72
C PRO A 135 11.68 -16.01 24.52
N ASN A 136 11.24 -17.19 24.95
CA ASN A 136 12.02 -18.43 24.88
C ASN A 136 11.70 -19.27 23.64
N TYR A 137 10.66 -18.92 22.89
CA TYR A 137 10.25 -19.70 21.73
C TYR A 137 11.19 -19.47 20.56
N MET A 138 11.62 -20.57 19.93
CA MET A 138 12.45 -20.53 18.74
C MET A 138 11.56 -20.31 17.52
N ILE A 139 11.73 -19.18 16.86
CA ILE A 139 10.94 -18.76 15.71
C ILE A 139 11.72 -19.14 14.44
N ASP A 140 11.00 -19.72 13.47
CA ASP A 140 11.40 -19.70 12.06
C ASP A 140 10.80 -18.44 11.41
N PRO A 141 11.57 -17.35 11.29
CA PRO A 141 11.05 -16.11 10.74
C PRO A 141 10.73 -16.25 9.24
N THR A 142 11.33 -17.21 8.53
CA THR A 142 11.11 -17.37 7.10
C THR A 142 9.70 -17.90 6.83
N ASP A 143 9.29 -18.90 7.59
CA ASP A 143 7.93 -19.45 7.55
C ASP A 143 6.90 -18.39 7.96
N ASP A 144 7.20 -17.62 9.01
CA ASP A 144 6.29 -16.57 9.50
C ASP A 144 6.19 -15.35 8.58
N PHE A 145 7.27 -14.92 7.95
CA PHE A 145 7.21 -13.88 6.92
C PHE A 145 6.51 -14.40 5.66
N THR A 146 6.61 -15.69 5.34
CA THR A 146 5.85 -16.29 4.21
C THR A 146 4.35 -16.25 4.49
N ARG A 147 3.91 -16.58 5.72
CA ARG A 147 2.50 -16.40 6.14
C ARG A 147 2.05 -14.95 6.06
N LEU A 148 2.87 -14.03 6.57
CA LEU A 148 2.59 -12.60 6.58
C LEU A 148 2.36 -12.08 5.16
N THR A 149 3.30 -12.33 4.26
CA THR A 149 3.23 -11.74 2.92
C THR A 149 2.15 -12.39 2.07
N PHE A 150 1.83 -13.65 2.33
CA PHE A 150 0.74 -14.37 1.67
C PHE A 150 -0.63 -13.82 2.10
N ASP A 151 -0.86 -13.61 3.39
CA ASP A 151 -2.08 -12.97 3.89
C ASP A 151 -2.19 -11.51 3.44
N THR A 152 -1.07 -10.78 3.40
CA THR A 152 -1.05 -9.36 3.02
C THR A 152 -1.40 -9.15 1.57
N ILE A 153 -0.83 -9.92 0.63
CA ILE A 153 -1.21 -9.81 -0.79
C ILE A 153 -2.67 -10.19 -0.99
N ALA A 154 -3.17 -11.24 -0.33
CA ALA A 154 -4.56 -11.65 -0.46
C ALA A 154 -5.55 -10.60 0.07
N LEU A 155 -5.24 -9.99 1.23
CA LEU A 155 -6.08 -8.96 1.82
C LEU A 155 -6.05 -7.66 0.99
N CYS A 156 -4.87 -7.17 0.64
CA CYS A 156 -4.74 -5.87 -0.01
C CYS A 156 -5.17 -5.91 -1.48
N ALA A 157 -4.81 -6.96 -2.22
CA ALA A 157 -5.07 -7.05 -3.65
C ALA A 157 -6.45 -7.64 -3.97
N PHE A 158 -6.96 -8.54 -3.13
CA PHE A 158 -8.17 -9.32 -3.42
C PHE A 158 -9.25 -9.23 -2.32
N ASN A 159 -9.00 -8.46 -1.25
CA ASN A 159 -9.90 -8.36 -0.10
C ASN A 159 -10.29 -9.72 0.50
N TYR A 160 -9.35 -10.66 0.52
CA TYR A 160 -9.59 -12.03 0.95
C TYR A 160 -8.67 -12.41 2.12
N ARG A 161 -9.23 -12.99 3.19
CA ARG A 161 -8.47 -13.43 4.37
C ARG A 161 -8.19 -14.92 4.32
N LEU A 162 -6.93 -15.27 4.07
CA LEU A 162 -6.44 -16.65 4.10
C LEU A 162 -6.26 -17.17 5.54
N ASN A 163 -6.04 -16.26 6.50
CA ASN A 163 -5.86 -16.57 7.92
C ASN A 163 -4.70 -17.56 8.17
N SER A 164 -3.56 -17.36 7.49
CA SER A 164 -2.42 -18.29 7.55
C SER A 164 -1.81 -18.40 8.95
N PHE A 165 -2.00 -17.42 9.82
CA PHE A 165 -1.57 -17.49 11.23
C PHE A 165 -2.44 -18.37 12.13
N TYR A 166 -3.62 -18.79 11.66
CA TYR A 166 -4.58 -19.61 12.41
C TYR A 166 -4.63 -21.06 11.94
N THR A 167 -3.88 -21.40 10.89
CA THR A 167 -3.75 -22.77 10.41
C THR A 167 -2.53 -23.45 11.03
N GLN A 168 -2.66 -24.73 11.35
CA GLN A 168 -1.54 -25.54 11.80
C GLN A 168 -0.70 -25.98 10.60
N GLY A 169 0.61 -25.74 10.65
CA GLY A 169 1.53 -26.08 9.58
C GLY A 169 1.58 -25.04 8.44
N GLU A 170 2.12 -25.47 7.31
CA GLU A 170 2.22 -24.65 6.10
C GLU A 170 0.88 -24.65 5.35
N HIS A 171 0.46 -23.49 4.84
CA HIS A 171 -0.77 -23.38 4.06
C HIS A 171 -0.68 -24.27 2.80
N PRO A 172 -1.71 -25.05 2.43
CA PRO A 172 -1.64 -25.99 1.30
C PRO A 172 -1.18 -25.37 -0.02
N PHE A 173 -1.62 -24.14 -0.31
CA PHE A 173 -1.15 -23.37 -1.46
C PHE A 173 0.35 -23.10 -1.42
N VAL A 174 0.89 -22.64 -0.29
CA VAL A 174 2.32 -22.27 -0.15
C VAL A 174 3.18 -23.50 -0.33
N LYS A 175 2.79 -24.63 0.29
CA LYS A 175 3.45 -25.93 0.09
C LYS A 175 3.42 -26.37 -1.37
N ALA A 176 2.24 -26.37 -2.00
CA ALA A 176 2.07 -26.76 -3.39
C ALA A 176 2.90 -25.87 -4.32
N MET A 177 2.96 -24.56 -4.04
CA MET A 177 3.78 -23.61 -4.77
C MET A 177 5.27 -23.92 -4.60
N SER A 178 5.79 -24.08 -3.38
CA SER A 178 7.22 -24.37 -3.17
C SER A 178 7.65 -25.65 -3.88
N GLU A 179 6.82 -26.70 -3.83
CA GLU A 179 7.07 -27.96 -4.54
C GLU A 179 6.97 -27.79 -6.07
N PHE A 180 5.98 -27.03 -6.56
CA PHE A 180 5.83 -26.69 -7.98
C PHE A 180 7.05 -25.94 -8.50
N LEU A 181 7.48 -24.86 -7.86
CA LEU A 181 8.64 -24.05 -8.27
C LEU A 181 9.93 -24.87 -8.28
N THR A 182 10.13 -25.73 -7.27
CA THR A 182 11.30 -26.62 -7.20
C THR A 182 11.31 -27.63 -8.35
N GLU A 183 10.17 -28.25 -8.64
CA GLU A 183 10.08 -29.17 -9.77
C GLU A 183 10.18 -28.43 -11.10
N SER A 184 9.65 -27.21 -11.27
CA SER A 184 9.85 -26.39 -12.48
C SER A 184 11.33 -26.18 -12.79
N GLY A 185 12.14 -25.80 -11.81
CA GLY A 185 13.60 -25.67 -11.97
C GLY A 185 14.27 -27.01 -12.29
N THR A 186 13.83 -28.09 -11.62
CA THR A 186 14.35 -29.44 -11.88
C THR A 186 14.01 -29.93 -13.30
N ARG A 187 12.81 -29.63 -13.80
CA ARG A 187 12.34 -30.00 -15.14
C ARG A 187 13.14 -29.31 -16.23
N THR A 188 13.52 -28.05 -16.05
CA THR A 188 14.39 -27.31 -16.99
C THR A 188 15.67 -28.08 -17.34
N LEU A 189 16.22 -28.82 -16.37
CA LEU A 189 17.52 -29.49 -16.51
C LEU A 189 17.39 -30.95 -16.99
N LYS A 190 16.18 -31.43 -17.25
CA LYS A 190 15.89 -32.79 -17.74
C LYS A 190 15.61 -32.78 -19.26
N PRO A 191 16.17 -33.73 -20.03
CA PRO A 191 15.74 -33.96 -21.41
C PRO A 191 14.24 -34.35 -21.48
N GLY A 192 13.55 -34.02 -22.58
CA GLY A 192 12.11 -34.25 -22.72
C GLY A 192 11.64 -35.68 -22.44
N ILE A 193 12.41 -36.70 -22.85
CA ILE A 193 12.08 -38.11 -22.56
C ILE A 193 12.14 -38.43 -21.06
N VAL A 194 13.09 -37.86 -20.32
CA VAL A 194 13.21 -38.04 -18.87
C VAL A 194 12.07 -37.34 -18.15
N LYS A 195 11.67 -36.14 -18.62
CA LYS A 195 10.47 -35.46 -18.11
C LYS A 195 9.23 -36.34 -18.30
N ALA A 196 9.04 -36.90 -19.50
CA ALA A 196 7.87 -37.72 -19.82
C ALA A 196 7.77 -39.01 -18.96
N LEU A 197 8.91 -39.66 -18.68
CA LEU A 197 8.96 -40.88 -17.88
C LEU A 197 8.91 -40.64 -16.36
N SER A 198 8.98 -39.39 -15.90
CA SER A 198 8.92 -39.03 -14.48
C SER A 198 7.48 -39.05 -13.94
N PHE A 199 6.75 -40.16 -14.10
CA PHE A 199 5.30 -40.26 -13.86
C PHE A 199 4.87 -39.75 -12.48
N GLY A 200 5.59 -40.13 -11.41
CA GLY A 200 5.28 -39.68 -10.04
C GLY A 200 5.47 -38.17 -9.85
N ALA A 201 6.57 -37.62 -10.35
CA ALA A 201 6.84 -36.18 -10.31
C ALA A 201 5.81 -35.40 -11.16
N ASN A 202 5.44 -35.92 -12.33
CA ASN A 202 4.41 -35.31 -13.19
C ASN A 202 3.04 -35.30 -12.52
N ALA A 203 2.65 -36.39 -11.86
CA ALA A 203 1.39 -36.47 -11.11
C ALA A 203 1.37 -35.45 -9.96
N LYS A 204 2.47 -35.35 -9.20
CA LYS A 204 2.60 -34.38 -8.11
C LYS A 204 2.61 -32.93 -8.60
N TYR A 205 3.30 -32.66 -9.71
CA TYR A 205 3.30 -31.36 -10.37
C TYR A 205 1.88 -30.93 -10.80
N ALA A 206 1.11 -31.85 -11.39
CA ALA A 206 -0.28 -31.61 -11.76
C ALA A 206 -1.21 -31.42 -10.56
N GLU A 207 -1.01 -32.19 -9.48
CA GLU A 207 -1.74 -32.02 -8.21
C GLU A 207 -1.50 -30.61 -7.64
N ASN A 208 -0.23 -30.19 -7.58
CA ASN A 208 0.14 -28.89 -7.04
C ASN A 208 -0.42 -27.73 -7.89
N MET A 209 -0.38 -27.85 -9.23
CA MET A 209 -1.05 -26.89 -10.12
C MET A 209 -2.55 -26.82 -9.82
N LYS A 210 -3.22 -27.96 -9.63
CA LYS A 210 -4.66 -27.99 -9.30
C LYS A 210 -4.96 -27.30 -7.97
N ILE A 211 -4.16 -27.55 -6.92
CA ILE A 211 -4.33 -26.90 -5.61
C ILE A 211 -4.22 -25.38 -5.75
N MET A 212 -3.19 -24.91 -6.46
CA MET A 212 -2.99 -23.47 -6.66
C MET A 212 -4.12 -22.84 -7.46
N SER A 213 -4.50 -23.42 -8.60
CA SER A 213 -5.61 -22.93 -9.42
C SER A 213 -6.93 -22.92 -8.66
N SER A 214 -7.19 -23.91 -7.80
CA SER A 214 -8.45 -23.98 -7.04
C SER A 214 -8.63 -22.78 -6.12
N LEU A 215 -7.57 -22.36 -5.41
CA LEU A 215 -7.63 -21.17 -4.54
C LEU A 215 -7.86 -19.90 -5.35
N ALA A 216 -7.15 -19.73 -6.47
CA ALA A 216 -7.32 -18.56 -7.34
C ALA A 216 -8.76 -18.46 -7.86
N THR A 217 -9.32 -19.58 -8.35
CA THR A 217 -10.71 -19.64 -8.80
C THR A 217 -11.70 -19.40 -7.67
N GLU A 218 -11.45 -19.93 -6.47
CA GLU A 218 -12.30 -19.69 -5.29
C GLU A 218 -12.43 -18.20 -4.98
N ILE A 219 -11.31 -17.47 -4.94
CA ILE A 219 -11.29 -16.03 -4.65
C ILE A 219 -12.03 -15.24 -5.74
N ILE A 220 -11.83 -15.58 -7.01
CA ILE A 220 -12.55 -14.95 -8.13
C ILE A 220 -14.05 -15.18 -8.02
N GLU A 221 -14.48 -16.42 -7.78
CA GLU A 221 -15.89 -16.78 -7.71
C GLU A 221 -16.57 -16.20 -6.48
N ASP A 222 -15.87 -16.10 -5.35
CA ASP A 222 -16.37 -15.40 -4.16
C ASP A 222 -16.64 -13.92 -4.47
N ARG A 223 -15.71 -13.22 -5.14
CA ARG A 223 -15.90 -11.82 -5.54
C ARG A 223 -17.05 -11.63 -6.52
N LYS A 224 -17.21 -12.52 -7.49
CA LYS A 224 -18.33 -12.46 -8.46
C LYS A 224 -19.67 -12.66 -7.76
N LYS A 225 -19.75 -13.55 -6.76
CA LYS A 225 -20.96 -13.81 -5.97
C LYS A 225 -21.25 -12.70 -4.96
N ASN A 226 -20.21 -12.08 -4.43
CA ASN A 226 -20.26 -11.03 -3.41
C ASN A 226 -19.56 -9.76 -3.91
N PRO A 227 -20.13 -9.02 -4.88
CA PRO A 227 -19.50 -7.82 -5.41
C PRO A 227 -19.33 -6.75 -4.33
N ILE A 228 -18.17 -6.12 -4.32
CA ILE A 228 -17.87 -4.97 -3.47
C ILE A 228 -17.32 -3.83 -4.31
N GLU A 229 -17.67 -2.60 -3.97
CA GLU A 229 -17.11 -1.40 -4.60
C GLU A 229 -15.78 -1.05 -3.91
N LYS A 230 -14.73 -1.81 -4.22
CA LYS A 230 -13.34 -1.56 -3.76
C LYS A 230 -12.42 -1.31 -4.96
N LYS A 231 -11.50 -0.35 -4.84
CA LYS A 231 -10.45 -0.13 -5.86
C LYS A 231 -9.25 -1.03 -5.59
N ASP A 232 -9.46 -2.34 -5.72
CA ASP A 232 -8.42 -3.35 -5.56
C ASP A 232 -8.05 -4.02 -6.89
N LEU A 233 -7.03 -4.86 -6.85
CA LEU A 233 -6.47 -5.51 -8.02
C LEU A 233 -7.47 -6.49 -8.65
N LEU A 234 -8.28 -7.17 -7.84
CA LEU A 234 -9.30 -8.09 -8.35
C LEU A 234 -10.40 -7.36 -9.11
N ASN A 235 -10.89 -6.22 -8.60
CA ASN A 235 -11.84 -5.40 -9.34
C ASN A 235 -11.22 -4.77 -10.59
N ALA A 236 -9.95 -4.36 -10.54
CA ALA A 236 -9.24 -3.92 -11.74
C ALA A 236 -9.19 -5.04 -12.80
N MET A 237 -8.93 -6.29 -12.41
CA MET A 237 -8.94 -7.43 -13.32
C MET A 237 -10.34 -7.75 -13.89
N LEU A 238 -11.38 -7.72 -13.05
CA LEU A 238 -12.74 -8.08 -13.44
C LEU A 238 -13.45 -6.99 -14.26
N LEU A 239 -13.26 -5.73 -13.90
CA LEU A 239 -14.04 -4.59 -14.40
C LEU A 239 -13.22 -3.65 -15.28
N GLY A 240 -11.89 -3.69 -15.15
CA GLY A 240 -10.99 -2.81 -15.87
C GLY A 240 -11.06 -3.01 -17.38
N ARG A 241 -10.77 -1.92 -18.09
CA ARG A 241 -10.60 -1.89 -19.54
C ARG A 241 -9.30 -1.17 -19.84
N ASP A 242 -8.52 -1.73 -20.74
CA ASP A 242 -7.30 -1.10 -21.20
C ASP A 242 -7.65 0.20 -21.94
N PRO A 243 -7.08 1.35 -21.54
CA PRO A 243 -7.36 2.64 -22.17
C PRO A 243 -6.92 2.70 -23.64
N GLN A 244 -5.96 1.87 -24.07
CA GLN A 244 -5.49 1.89 -25.46
C GLN A 244 -6.40 1.08 -26.41
N THR A 245 -6.78 -0.13 -26.00
CA THR A 245 -7.55 -1.05 -26.86
C THR A 245 -9.04 -1.10 -26.54
N GLY A 246 -9.45 -0.60 -25.38
CA GLY A 246 -10.81 -0.75 -24.84
C GLY A 246 -11.15 -2.18 -24.37
N GLN A 247 -10.19 -3.11 -24.41
CA GLN A 247 -10.40 -4.51 -24.07
C GLN A 247 -10.31 -4.75 -22.56
N GLY A 248 -11.08 -5.72 -22.05
CA GLY A 248 -10.91 -6.24 -20.69
C GLY A 248 -10.07 -7.51 -20.69
N LEU A 249 -9.70 -7.99 -19.49
CA LEU A 249 -9.01 -9.27 -19.35
C LEU A 249 -10.00 -10.44 -19.54
N SER A 250 -9.55 -11.49 -20.21
CA SER A 250 -10.32 -12.75 -20.30
C SER A 250 -10.30 -13.47 -18.95
N GLU A 251 -11.31 -14.31 -18.70
CA GLU A 251 -11.37 -15.10 -17.45
C GLU A 251 -10.13 -16.00 -17.26
N GLU A 252 -9.59 -16.54 -18.36
CA GLU A 252 -8.36 -17.32 -18.35
C GLU A 252 -7.15 -16.46 -17.93
N ASN A 253 -7.02 -15.25 -18.48
CA ASN A 253 -5.93 -14.34 -18.09
C ASN A 253 -6.11 -13.87 -16.64
N ILE A 254 -7.34 -13.56 -16.19
CA ILE A 254 -7.62 -13.19 -14.79
C ILE A 254 -7.16 -14.28 -13.83
N ASN A 255 -7.48 -15.56 -14.09
CA ASN A 255 -6.99 -16.67 -13.28
C ASN A 255 -5.45 -16.76 -13.28
N ALA A 256 -4.82 -16.55 -14.43
CA ALA A 256 -3.37 -16.57 -14.57
C ALA A 256 -2.68 -15.39 -13.83
N GLN A 257 -3.29 -14.19 -13.83
CA GLN A 257 -2.82 -13.04 -13.06
C GLN A 257 -3.00 -13.27 -11.56
N MET A 258 -4.12 -13.85 -11.12
CA MET A 258 -4.32 -14.23 -9.71
C MET A 258 -3.21 -15.14 -9.21
N LEU A 259 -2.86 -16.18 -9.98
CA LEU A 259 -1.74 -17.06 -9.66
C LEU A 259 -0.41 -16.34 -9.67
N THR A 260 -0.19 -15.45 -10.65
CA THR A 260 1.02 -14.62 -10.73
C THR A 260 1.22 -13.77 -9.48
N PHE A 261 0.20 -13.05 -9.03
CA PHE A 261 0.30 -12.19 -7.84
C PHE A 261 0.39 -13.01 -6.54
N LEU A 262 -0.38 -14.09 -6.44
CA LEU A 262 -0.28 -14.99 -5.29
C LEU A 262 1.09 -15.66 -5.20
N ILE A 263 1.80 -15.92 -6.30
CA ILE A 263 3.15 -16.52 -6.28
C ILE A 263 4.22 -15.42 -6.08
N ALA A 264 4.27 -14.45 -6.99
CA ALA A 264 5.32 -13.45 -7.06
C ALA A 264 5.31 -12.47 -5.87
N GLY A 265 4.12 -12.17 -5.32
CA GLY A 265 3.93 -11.15 -4.29
C GLY A 265 4.35 -11.55 -2.88
N HIS A 266 4.38 -12.84 -2.55
CA HIS A 266 4.65 -13.28 -1.17
C HIS A 266 6.05 -13.89 -0.98
N GLU A 267 6.50 -14.75 -1.91
CA GLU A 267 7.76 -15.49 -1.74
C GLU A 267 8.98 -14.56 -1.77
N THR A 268 8.96 -13.55 -2.65
CA THR A 268 10.05 -12.60 -2.82
C THR A 268 10.19 -11.63 -1.63
N THR A 269 9.08 -11.07 -1.17
CA THR A 269 9.03 -10.15 -0.01
C THR A 269 9.38 -10.87 1.29
N SER A 270 8.91 -12.12 1.47
CA SER A 270 9.29 -12.92 2.64
C SER A 270 10.79 -13.25 2.64
N GLY A 271 11.38 -13.56 1.47
CA GLY A 271 12.83 -13.71 1.31
C GLY A 271 13.60 -12.44 1.71
N MET A 272 13.14 -11.27 1.26
CA MET A 272 13.74 -9.98 1.60
C MET A 272 13.71 -9.71 3.11
N LEU A 273 12.56 -9.90 3.76
CA LEU A 273 12.40 -9.75 5.21
C LEU A 273 13.29 -10.73 5.99
N SER A 274 13.36 -11.98 5.52
CA SER A 274 14.15 -13.02 6.16
C SER A 274 15.65 -12.73 6.06
N PHE A 275 16.14 -12.31 4.89
CA PHE A 275 17.54 -11.91 4.73
C PHE A 275 17.86 -10.62 5.49
N ALA A 276 16.95 -9.64 5.51
CA ALA A 276 17.12 -8.42 6.29
C ALA A 276 17.31 -8.76 7.78
N MET A 277 16.44 -9.60 8.35
CA MET A 277 16.61 -10.06 9.73
C MET A 277 17.90 -10.86 9.94
N GLY A 278 18.27 -11.72 9.00
CA GLY A 278 19.53 -12.47 9.06
C GLY A 278 20.77 -11.58 9.06
N HIS A 279 20.76 -10.50 8.26
CA HIS A 279 21.85 -9.52 8.25
C HIS A 279 21.82 -8.64 9.49
N ILE A 280 20.66 -8.07 9.87
CA ILE A 280 20.56 -7.18 11.03
C ILE A 280 21.02 -7.90 12.31
N THR A 281 20.57 -9.14 12.55
CA THR A 281 20.93 -9.89 13.76
C THR A 281 22.42 -10.30 13.84
N LYS A 282 23.14 -10.24 12.71
CA LYS A 282 24.58 -10.54 12.63
C LYS A 282 25.49 -9.33 12.76
N HIS A 283 24.93 -8.13 12.63
CA HIS A 283 25.68 -6.88 12.60
C HIS A 283 25.17 -5.98 13.74
N PRO A 284 25.74 -6.08 14.96
CA PRO A 284 25.27 -5.35 16.14
C PRO A 284 25.16 -3.83 15.93
N GLU A 285 26.05 -3.26 15.13
CA GLU A 285 26.05 -1.84 14.75
C GLU A 285 24.84 -1.48 13.88
N VAL A 286 24.46 -2.35 12.94
CA VAL A 286 23.26 -2.18 12.12
C VAL A 286 22.01 -2.36 12.98
N TYR A 287 22.00 -3.39 13.83
CA TYR A 287 20.91 -3.64 14.78
C TYR A 287 20.64 -2.42 15.66
N ALA A 288 21.68 -1.84 16.25
CA ALA A 288 21.57 -0.67 17.11
C ALA A 288 20.98 0.54 16.36
N LYS A 289 21.44 0.80 15.13
CA LYS A 289 20.92 1.91 14.30
C LYS A 289 19.47 1.69 13.86
N VAL A 290 19.09 0.47 13.46
CA VAL A 290 17.69 0.12 13.13
C VAL A 290 16.79 0.35 14.34
N ARG A 291 17.17 -0.19 15.50
CA ARG A 291 16.41 -0.04 16.74
C ARG A 291 16.28 1.43 17.14
N GLN A 292 17.37 2.19 17.07
CA GLN A 292 17.38 3.61 17.39
C GLN A 292 16.49 4.42 16.44
N GLU A 293 16.54 4.17 15.14
CA GLU A 293 15.69 4.85 14.16
C GLU A 293 14.21 4.57 14.44
N VAL A 294 13.83 3.31 14.66
CA VAL A 294 12.45 2.94 14.99
C VAL A 294 11.99 3.62 16.28
N ASP A 295 12.84 3.69 17.30
CA ASP A 295 12.55 4.38 18.56
C ASP A 295 12.33 5.89 18.37
N ILE A 296 13.08 6.54 17.48
CA ILE A 296 12.96 7.98 17.19
C ILE A 296 11.75 8.28 16.31
N VAL A 297 11.56 7.49 15.26
CA VAL A 297 10.57 7.77 14.21
C VAL A 297 9.17 7.32 14.62
N VAL A 298 9.05 6.12 15.15
CA VAL A 298 7.75 5.52 15.51
C VAL A 298 7.44 5.76 16.98
N GLY A 299 8.46 5.70 17.84
CA GLY A 299 8.30 5.89 19.28
C GLY A 299 7.38 4.84 19.90
N GLN A 300 6.54 5.27 20.85
CA GLN A 300 5.61 4.41 21.59
C GLN A 300 4.18 4.40 21.01
N GLY A 301 3.92 5.18 19.95
CA GLY A 301 2.62 5.23 19.29
C GLY A 301 2.44 4.12 18.24
N PRO A 302 1.23 3.92 17.71
CA PRO A 302 1.06 3.06 16.55
C PRO A 302 1.85 3.60 15.35
N ILE A 303 2.34 2.70 14.50
CA ILE A 303 2.94 3.09 13.22
C ILE A 303 1.90 3.82 12.36
N LYS A 304 2.32 4.86 11.64
CA LYS A 304 1.47 5.67 10.76
C LYS A 304 2.13 5.84 9.40
N PRO A 305 1.36 6.16 8.33
CA PRO A 305 1.92 6.34 6.99
C PRO A 305 3.08 7.36 6.94
N GLU A 306 2.99 8.46 7.69
CA GLU A 306 4.02 9.51 7.75
C GLU A 306 5.33 9.08 8.44
N HIS A 307 5.36 7.91 9.08
CA HIS A 307 6.59 7.36 9.64
C HIS A 307 7.45 6.72 8.53
N LEU A 308 6.84 6.16 7.48
CA LEU A 308 7.55 5.35 6.50
C LEU A 308 8.62 6.14 5.73
N SER A 309 8.33 7.40 5.36
CA SER A 309 9.30 8.30 4.70
C SER A 309 10.52 8.63 5.57
N LYS A 310 10.41 8.46 6.89
CA LYS A 310 11.44 8.81 7.88
C LYS A 310 12.31 7.62 8.30
N LEU A 311 11.95 6.41 7.90
CA LEU A 311 12.71 5.17 8.15
C LEU A 311 13.90 5.03 7.19
N THR A 312 14.76 6.05 7.16
CA THR A 312 15.87 6.20 6.22
C THR A 312 16.91 5.08 6.31
N TYR A 313 17.24 4.64 7.52
CA TYR A 313 18.22 3.60 7.81
C TYR A 313 17.65 2.21 7.56
N VAL A 314 16.40 1.94 7.96
CA VAL A 314 15.70 0.70 7.60
C VAL A 314 15.60 0.58 6.08
N ASN A 315 15.30 1.67 5.37
CA ASN A 315 15.31 1.70 3.90
C ASN A 315 16.70 1.35 3.34
N ALA A 316 17.76 1.93 3.88
CA ALA A 316 19.14 1.60 3.53
C ALA A 316 19.48 0.11 3.79
N VAL A 317 19.00 -0.46 4.90
CA VAL A 317 19.14 -1.89 5.23
C VAL A 317 18.43 -2.78 4.21
N LEU A 318 17.21 -2.43 3.79
CA LEU A 318 16.47 -3.17 2.77
C LEU A 318 17.17 -3.09 1.39
N ARG A 319 17.67 -1.91 1.00
CA ARG A 319 18.46 -1.72 -0.24
C ARG A 319 19.73 -2.57 -0.22
N GLU A 320 20.47 -2.57 0.89
CA GLU A 320 21.69 -3.37 1.06
C GLU A 320 21.40 -4.87 1.13
N THR A 321 20.27 -5.26 1.72
CA THR A 321 19.81 -6.65 1.75
C THR A 321 19.58 -7.17 0.35
N LEU A 322 18.85 -6.42 -0.49
CA LEU A 322 18.62 -6.82 -1.88
C LEU A 322 19.86 -6.68 -2.76
N ARG A 323 20.84 -5.87 -2.38
CA ARG A 323 22.13 -5.83 -3.08
C ARG A 323 22.94 -7.11 -2.86
N VAL A 324 23.09 -7.53 -1.60
CA VAL A 324 23.97 -8.66 -1.23
C VAL A 324 23.27 -10.01 -1.39
N THR A 325 21.99 -10.07 -1.09
CA THR A 325 21.16 -11.28 -1.08
C THR A 325 19.79 -10.99 -1.71
N PRO A 326 19.73 -10.67 -3.02
CA PRO A 326 18.45 -10.46 -3.69
C PRO A 326 17.61 -11.74 -3.67
N SER A 327 16.32 -11.62 -3.37
CA SER A 327 15.40 -12.78 -3.43
C SER A 327 15.32 -13.40 -4.83
N ILE A 328 15.53 -12.61 -5.88
CA ILE A 328 15.67 -13.08 -7.27
C ILE A 328 17.12 -12.86 -7.70
N SER A 329 17.88 -13.94 -7.85
CA SER A 329 19.33 -13.85 -8.10
C SER A 329 19.70 -13.51 -9.54
N GLU A 330 18.82 -13.81 -10.49
CA GLU A 330 19.02 -13.62 -11.93
C GLU A 330 17.69 -13.49 -12.68
N PHE A 331 17.73 -12.84 -13.84
CA PHE A 331 16.62 -12.77 -14.79
C PHE A 331 17.16 -12.77 -16.23
N ALA A 332 16.32 -13.10 -17.22
CA ALA A 332 16.76 -13.31 -18.59
C ALA A 332 16.25 -12.24 -19.57
N VAL A 333 17.14 -11.83 -20.48
CA VAL A 333 16.84 -11.01 -21.66
C VAL A 333 17.33 -11.70 -22.93
N SER A 334 16.88 -11.24 -24.10
CA SER A 334 17.30 -11.71 -25.42
C SER A 334 17.18 -10.58 -26.43
N CYS A 335 17.71 -10.78 -27.64
CA CYS A 335 17.66 -9.80 -28.72
C CYS A 335 17.15 -10.44 -30.02
N ASP A 336 16.37 -9.70 -30.81
CA ASP A 336 15.81 -10.19 -32.08
C ASP A 336 16.82 -10.16 -33.24
N LYS A 337 17.93 -9.44 -33.06
CA LYS A 337 19.01 -9.28 -34.04
C LYS A 337 20.34 -9.53 -33.35
N ASP A 338 21.34 -9.94 -34.12
CA ASP A 338 22.71 -10.06 -33.62
C ASP A 338 23.18 -8.73 -33.01
N GLN A 339 23.65 -8.78 -31.76
CA GLN A 339 24.14 -7.62 -31.01
C GLN A 339 25.63 -7.79 -30.72
N ILE A 340 26.38 -6.69 -30.77
CA ILE A 340 27.77 -6.67 -30.29
C ILE A 340 27.81 -5.82 -29.01
N ILE A 341 28.35 -6.39 -27.93
CA ILE A 341 28.45 -5.76 -26.60
C ILE A 341 29.89 -5.72 -26.10
N GLY A 342 30.15 -4.98 -25.02
CA GLY A 342 31.42 -4.92 -24.33
C GLY A 342 32.48 -4.19 -25.14
N ASP A 343 32.14 -3.00 -25.65
CA ASP A 343 33.02 -2.17 -26.50
C ASP A 343 33.41 -2.86 -27.82
N GLY A 344 32.45 -3.52 -28.47
CA GLY A 344 32.68 -4.20 -29.74
C GLY A 344 33.29 -5.61 -29.63
N LYS A 345 33.43 -6.15 -28.41
CA LYS A 345 34.14 -7.41 -28.17
C LYS A 345 33.30 -8.65 -28.39
N TYR A 346 32.07 -8.72 -27.85
CA TYR A 346 31.33 -9.97 -27.75
C TYR A 346 30.10 -9.98 -28.66
N LEU A 347 29.97 -11.02 -29.48
CA LEU A 347 28.78 -11.25 -30.30
C LEU A 347 27.73 -12.04 -29.51
N ILE A 348 26.53 -11.47 -29.38
CA ILE A 348 25.32 -12.14 -28.93
C ILE A 348 24.46 -12.42 -30.16
N LYS A 349 24.15 -13.70 -30.40
CA LYS A 349 23.30 -14.10 -31.53
C LYS A 349 21.84 -13.83 -31.20
N ALA A 350 21.05 -13.47 -32.22
CA ALA A 350 19.61 -13.34 -32.07
C ALA A 350 19.00 -14.58 -31.39
N GLY A 351 18.08 -14.36 -30.44
CA GLY A 351 17.43 -15.42 -29.66
C GLY A 351 18.27 -16.02 -28.54
N THR A 352 19.54 -15.66 -28.37
CA THR A 352 20.38 -16.18 -27.27
C THR A 352 19.84 -15.72 -25.92
N THR A 353 19.62 -16.65 -24.99
CA THR A 353 19.31 -16.30 -23.60
C THR A 353 20.51 -15.62 -22.94
N VAL A 354 20.31 -14.39 -22.48
CA VAL A 354 21.27 -13.62 -21.69
C VAL A 354 20.75 -13.53 -20.25
N ALA A 355 21.35 -14.29 -19.33
CA ALA A 355 21.07 -14.26 -17.91
C ALA A 355 21.82 -13.11 -17.24
N VAL A 356 21.08 -12.16 -16.68
CA VAL A 356 21.59 -11.00 -15.94
C VAL A 356 21.62 -11.38 -14.46
N ALA A 357 22.83 -11.63 -13.93
CA ALA A 357 23.03 -12.11 -12.57
C ALA A 357 22.99 -10.94 -11.56
N ALA A 358 21.78 -10.55 -11.14
CA ALA A 358 21.56 -9.47 -10.16
C ALA A 358 22.40 -9.65 -8.88
N SER A 359 22.56 -10.90 -8.42
CA SER A 359 23.41 -11.25 -7.26
C SER A 359 24.90 -10.94 -7.46
N ASN A 360 25.41 -11.04 -8.69
CA ASN A 360 26.81 -10.69 -9.02
C ASN A 360 26.95 -9.19 -9.31
N ILE A 361 25.99 -8.59 -10.02
CA ILE A 361 25.96 -7.16 -10.32
C ILE A 361 25.94 -6.32 -9.04
N GLY A 362 25.13 -6.74 -8.06
CA GLY A 362 25.08 -6.11 -6.75
C GLY A 362 26.42 -6.18 -6.01
N LYS A 363 27.37 -7.02 -6.43
CA LYS A 363 28.68 -7.25 -5.80
C LYS A 363 29.86 -6.97 -6.71
N ASP A 364 29.63 -6.29 -7.84
CA ASP A 364 30.69 -5.92 -8.78
C ASP A 364 31.70 -4.99 -8.09
N PRO A 365 32.96 -5.42 -7.85
CA PRO A 365 33.95 -4.61 -7.15
C PRO A 365 34.34 -3.34 -7.92
N ALA A 366 34.11 -3.29 -9.24
CA ALA A 366 34.36 -2.09 -10.03
C ALA A 366 33.41 -0.93 -9.67
N VAL A 367 32.25 -1.23 -9.10
CA VAL A 367 31.24 -0.24 -8.68
C VAL A 367 31.14 -0.15 -7.16
N TRP A 368 31.15 -1.30 -6.48
CA TRP A 368 30.90 -1.38 -5.05
C TRP A 368 32.18 -1.40 -4.19
N GLY A 369 33.35 -1.43 -4.82
CA GLY A 369 34.67 -1.40 -4.17
C GLY A 369 35.16 -2.76 -3.67
N GLU A 370 36.33 -2.77 -3.02
CA GLU A 370 36.95 -4.00 -2.50
C GLU A 370 36.10 -4.69 -1.43
N ASP A 371 35.20 -3.96 -0.78
CA ASP A 371 34.29 -4.47 0.25
C ASP A 371 32.91 -4.86 -0.27
N ALA A 372 32.76 -5.06 -1.59
CA ALA A 372 31.48 -5.37 -2.24
C ALA A 372 30.73 -6.58 -1.64
N GLU A 373 31.43 -7.57 -1.08
CA GLU A 373 30.80 -8.73 -0.44
C GLU A 373 30.29 -8.44 0.98
N LYS A 374 30.70 -7.33 1.61
CA LYS A 374 30.30 -6.97 2.97
C LYS A 374 28.93 -6.31 2.97
N PHE A 375 28.13 -6.64 3.98
CA PHE A 375 26.87 -5.97 4.26
C PHE A 375 27.12 -4.65 4.99
N ASN A 376 26.90 -3.52 4.32
CA ASN A 376 27.12 -2.18 4.86
C ASN A 376 26.02 -1.20 4.38
N PRO A 377 24.94 -1.01 5.16
CA PRO A 377 23.86 -0.10 4.82
C PRO A 377 24.27 1.37 4.65
N ASP A 378 25.40 1.81 5.24
CA ASP A 378 25.84 3.21 5.16
C ASP A 378 26.24 3.63 3.73
N ARG A 379 26.40 2.66 2.80
CA ARG A 379 26.59 2.92 1.36
C ARG A 379 25.30 3.32 0.64
N MET A 380 24.15 3.14 1.28
CA MET A 380 22.83 3.42 0.73
C MET A 380 22.25 4.78 1.18
N LEU A 381 23.03 5.54 1.96
CA LEU A 381 22.63 6.81 2.58
C LEU A 381 23.35 8.00 1.94
N ASP A 382 22.93 9.20 2.33
CA ASP A 382 23.64 10.46 2.10
C ASP A 382 23.97 10.75 0.62
N GLY A 383 23.08 10.38 -0.30
CA GLY A 383 23.30 10.58 -1.74
C GLY A 383 24.21 9.53 -2.39
N LYS A 384 24.77 8.58 -1.64
CA LYS A 384 25.70 7.57 -2.18
C LYS A 384 24.98 6.53 -3.04
N PHE A 385 23.78 6.12 -2.64
CA PHE A 385 22.93 5.27 -3.49
C PHE A 385 22.60 6.00 -4.78
N GLU A 386 22.32 7.30 -4.67
CA GLU A 386 21.97 8.16 -5.78
C GLU A 386 23.15 8.39 -6.74
N ALA A 387 24.39 8.30 -6.25
CA ALA A 387 25.60 8.44 -7.05
C ALA A 387 26.02 7.15 -7.80
N LEU A 388 25.34 6.01 -7.56
CA LEU A 388 25.67 4.75 -8.23
C LEU A 388 25.50 4.87 -9.75
N PRO A 389 26.19 4.08 -10.58
CA PRO A 389 25.91 4.03 -12.01
C PRO A 389 24.51 3.45 -12.33
N PRO A 390 23.92 3.79 -13.49
CA PRO A 390 22.67 3.17 -13.92
C PRO A 390 22.76 1.65 -13.92
N LYS A 391 21.66 0.98 -13.53
CA LYS A 391 21.56 -0.49 -13.49
C LYS A 391 22.59 -1.18 -12.57
N ALA A 392 23.24 -0.47 -11.65
CA ALA A 392 24.08 -1.06 -10.59
C ALA A 392 23.27 -1.80 -9.52
N TRP A 393 21.97 -1.48 -9.39
CA TRP A 393 21.05 -2.09 -8.44
C TRP A 393 19.76 -2.48 -9.17
N VAL A 394 19.59 -3.78 -9.45
CA VAL A 394 18.48 -4.33 -10.27
C VAL A 394 17.72 -5.50 -9.61
N PRO A 395 17.47 -5.52 -8.29
CA PRO A 395 16.77 -6.65 -7.65
C PRO A 395 15.29 -6.75 -8.04
N PHE A 396 14.73 -5.69 -8.65
CA PHE A 396 13.36 -5.64 -9.17
C PHE A 396 13.29 -5.76 -10.70
N GLY A 397 14.36 -6.19 -11.35
CA GLY A 397 14.46 -6.17 -12.82
C GLY A 397 14.74 -4.76 -13.35
N SER A 398 14.27 -4.49 -14.57
CA SER A 398 14.56 -3.25 -15.30
C SER A 398 13.48 -2.96 -16.36
N GLY A 399 13.26 -1.69 -16.63
CA GLY A 399 12.48 -1.18 -17.75
C GLY A 399 10.97 -1.38 -17.59
N ALA A 400 10.26 -1.45 -18.72
CA ALA A 400 8.83 -1.71 -18.76
C ALA A 400 8.45 -3.06 -18.11
N ARG A 401 9.40 -4.01 -18.08
CA ARG A 401 9.26 -5.32 -17.44
C ARG A 401 9.77 -5.37 -15.99
N GLY A 402 10.06 -4.22 -15.39
CA GLY A 402 10.37 -4.09 -13.97
C GLY A 402 9.23 -4.58 -13.08
N CYS A 403 9.54 -4.87 -11.81
CA CYS A 403 8.55 -5.39 -10.87
C CYS A 403 7.46 -4.35 -10.58
N ILE A 404 6.26 -4.59 -11.12
CA ILE A 404 5.04 -3.81 -10.84
C ILE A 404 4.72 -3.74 -9.35
N GLY A 405 5.01 -4.80 -8.59
CA GLY A 405 4.77 -4.90 -7.15
C GLY A 405 5.83 -4.24 -6.27
N ARG A 406 6.86 -3.58 -6.84
CA ARG A 406 7.95 -2.98 -6.06
C ARG A 406 7.43 -2.04 -4.95
N PRO A 407 6.55 -1.05 -5.22
CA PRO A 407 6.08 -0.15 -4.17
C PRO A 407 5.30 -0.88 -3.06
N PHE A 408 4.54 -1.92 -3.43
CA PHE A 408 3.80 -2.77 -2.49
C PHE A 408 4.74 -3.49 -1.53
N ALA A 409 5.71 -4.24 -2.07
CA ALA A 409 6.68 -5.00 -1.30
C ALA A 409 7.54 -4.09 -0.41
N TRP A 410 7.87 -2.89 -0.91
CA TRP A 410 8.66 -1.91 -0.16
C TRP A 410 7.91 -1.37 1.05
N GLN A 411 6.66 -0.94 0.86
CA GLN A 411 5.82 -0.45 1.94
C GLN A 411 5.58 -1.52 3.00
N GLU A 412 5.23 -2.74 2.57
CA GLU A 412 5.05 -3.88 3.46
C GLU A 412 6.30 -4.14 4.30
N ALA A 413 7.48 -4.17 3.68
CA ALA A 413 8.72 -4.46 4.38
C ALA A 413 9.09 -3.39 5.41
N LEU A 414 8.90 -2.11 5.08
CA LEU A 414 9.11 -1.00 6.02
C LEU A 414 8.16 -1.11 7.22
N ILE A 415 6.87 -1.38 6.97
CA ILE A 415 5.87 -1.57 8.02
C ILE A 415 6.29 -2.72 8.93
N VAL A 416 6.63 -3.89 8.36
CA VAL A 416 6.96 -5.08 9.13
C VAL A 416 8.20 -4.86 9.98
N ILE A 417 9.31 -4.39 9.41
CA ILE A 417 10.56 -4.18 10.18
C ILE A 417 10.33 -3.17 11.31
N ALA A 418 9.71 -2.02 11.01
CA ALA A 418 9.43 -1.02 12.04
C ALA A 418 8.53 -1.56 13.15
N THR A 419 7.49 -2.30 12.78
CA THR A 419 6.52 -2.87 13.71
C THR A 419 7.15 -3.92 14.63
N ILE A 420 7.97 -4.82 14.10
CA ILE A 420 8.58 -5.87 14.92
C ILE A 420 9.71 -5.32 15.81
N PHE A 421 10.52 -4.35 15.35
CA PHE A 421 11.56 -3.70 16.16
C PHE A 421 10.99 -2.75 17.22
N GLN A 422 9.79 -2.21 17.00
CA GLN A 422 9.09 -1.46 18.04
C GLN A 422 8.72 -2.36 19.24
N LYS A 423 8.48 -3.65 19.00
CA LYS A 423 7.92 -4.58 20.00
C LYS A 423 8.94 -5.50 20.63
N PHE A 424 9.94 -5.92 19.85
CA PHE A 424 10.86 -6.96 20.26
C PHE A 424 12.31 -6.51 20.15
N ASP A 425 13.13 -7.06 21.05
CA ASP A 425 14.55 -7.23 20.80
C ASP A 425 14.81 -8.65 20.27
N PHE A 426 15.71 -8.81 19.30
CA PHE A 426 15.97 -10.10 18.65
C PHE A 426 17.32 -10.69 19.05
N VAL A 427 17.33 -12.01 19.23
CA VAL A 427 18.54 -12.79 19.46
C VAL A 427 18.56 -13.94 18.47
N ALA A 428 19.69 -14.13 17.79
CA ALA A 428 19.88 -15.28 16.91
C ALA A 428 19.62 -16.59 17.68
N GLY A 429 18.91 -17.53 17.04
CA GLY A 429 18.60 -18.83 17.64
C GLY A 429 19.87 -19.63 17.92
N ASP A 430 20.78 -19.61 16.95
CA ASP A 430 22.15 -20.10 17.05
C ASP A 430 23.12 -18.94 16.77
N PRO A 431 23.92 -18.50 17.76
CA PRO A 431 24.88 -17.40 17.59
C PRO A 431 26.03 -17.74 16.62
N THR A 432 26.22 -19.04 16.30
CA THR A 432 27.22 -19.52 15.34
C THR A 432 26.65 -19.71 13.94
N TYR A 433 25.34 -19.52 13.74
CA TYR A 433 24.69 -19.69 12.46
C TYR A 433 25.36 -18.82 11.40
N ASN A 434 25.89 -19.45 10.35
CA ASN A 434 26.37 -18.79 9.15
C ASN A 434 25.24 -18.73 8.11
N LEU A 435 25.10 -17.60 7.41
CA LEU A 435 23.96 -17.38 6.53
C LEU A 435 24.08 -18.36 5.36
N GLN A 436 23.20 -19.34 5.34
CA GLN A 436 23.15 -20.36 4.29
C GLN A 436 22.00 -20.04 3.35
N LEU A 437 22.17 -20.36 2.07
CA LEU A 437 21.15 -20.11 1.06
C LEU A 437 20.34 -21.39 0.81
N LYS A 438 19.02 -21.25 0.70
CA LYS A 438 18.12 -22.22 0.08
C LYS A 438 17.58 -21.56 -1.18
N GLN A 439 17.60 -22.29 -2.30
CA GLN A 439 17.14 -21.79 -3.58
C GLN A 439 15.99 -22.64 -4.12
N THR A 440 14.90 -21.98 -4.50
CA THR A 440 13.82 -22.51 -5.36
C THR A 440 13.85 -21.70 -6.66
N LEU A 441 12.75 -21.04 -7.03
CA LEU A 441 12.80 -19.89 -7.93
C LEU A 441 13.45 -18.68 -7.25
N THR A 442 13.26 -18.54 -5.94
CA THR A 442 13.77 -17.44 -5.12
C THR A 442 14.82 -17.92 -4.13
N LEU A 443 15.56 -16.98 -3.55
CA LEU A 443 16.51 -17.22 -2.47
C LEU A 443 15.87 -16.91 -1.11
N LYS A 444 16.14 -17.77 -0.13
CA LYS A 444 15.80 -17.58 1.28
C LYS A 444 16.94 -18.06 2.19
N PRO A 445 17.06 -17.56 3.43
CA PRO A 445 18.01 -18.09 4.37
C PRO A 445 17.61 -19.52 4.82
N LYS A 446 18.51 -20.49 4.64
CA LYS A 446 18.30 -21.88 5.04
C LYS A 446 18.46 -22.03 6.54
N ASN A 447 17.45 -22.59 7.22
CA ASN A 447 17.47 -22.90 8.66
C ASN A 447 17.81 -21.71 9.58
N PHE A 448 17.48 -20.49 9.15
CA PHE A 448 17.64 -19.31 9.99
C PHE A 448 16.54 -19.30 11.06
N THR A 449 16.94 -19.12 12.33
CA THR A 449 16.02 -19.05 13.46
C THR A 449 16.41 -17.91 14.38
N LEU A 450 15.42 -17.35 15.08
CA LEU A 450 15.63 -16.29 16.06
C LEU A 450 14.67 -16.41 17.25
N ARG A 451 14.96 -15.68 18.32
CA ARG A 451 14.03 -15.44 19.43
C ARG A 451 13.65 -13.98 19.45
N ALA A 452 12.38 -13.70 19.67
CA ALA A 452 11.83 -12.36 19.83
C ALA A 452 11.52 -12.10 21.31
N ILE A 453 12.26 -11.19 21.93
CA ILE A 453 12.13 -10.85 23.36
C ILE A 453 11.29 -9.58 23.47
N PRO A 454 10.08 -9.62 24.07
CA PRO A 454 9.26 -8.43 24.25
C PRO A 454 10.04 -7.34 25.01
N ARG A 455 9.98 -6.10 24.51
CA ARG A 455 10.63 -4.95 25.16
C ARG A 455 9.86 -4.58 26.43
N LYS A 456 10.59 -4.17 27.48
CA LYS A 456 9.98 -3.80 28.79
C LYS A 456 8.94 -2.69 28.69
N ASP A 457 9.17 -1.75 27.78
CA ASP A 457 8.28 -0.63 27.49
C ASP A 457 7.64 -0.78 26.10
N ALA A 458 7.48 -2.02 25.59
CA ALA A 458 6.80 -2.22 24.31
C ALA A 458 5.39 -1.62 24.40
N PRO A 459 4.97 -0.81 23.42
CA PRO A 459 3.61 -0.27 23.44
C PRO A 459 2.61 -1.44 23.33
N SER A 460 1.40 -1.31 23.86
CA SER A 460 0.35 -2.31 23.57
C SER A 460 -0.01 -2.22 22.08
N PHE A 461 -0.17 -3.35 21.39
CA PHE A 461 -0.73 -3.33 20.03
C PHE A 461 -2.21 -2.98 20.11
N ALA A 462 -2.55 -1.70 20.02
CA ALA A 462 -3.92 -1.26 19.81
C ALA A 462 -4.16 -1.27 18.29
N ILE A 463 -4.88 -2.28 17.81
CA ILE A 463 -5.42 -2.27 16.45
C ILE A 463 -6.47 -1.15 16.43
N ASN A 464 -6.10 0.04 15.98
CA ASN A 464 -7.09 0.98 15.49
C ASN A 464 -7.61 0.37 14.18
N ALA A 465 -8.74 -0.33 14.25
CA ALA A 465 -9.46 -0.76 13.06
C ALA A 465 -10.01 0.51 12.37
N THR A 466 -9.17 1.19 11.61
CA THR A 466 -9.59 2.17 10.62
C THR A 466 -9.83 1.41 9.33
N SER A 467 -11.05 0.92 9.16
CA SER A 467 -11.61 0.65 7.84
C SER A 467 -11.71 1.99 7.11
N SER A 468 -10.63 2.37 6.43
CA SER A 468 -10.64 3.50 5.50
C SER A 468 -11.47 3.10 4.27
N ILE A 469 -12.77 3.37 4.35
CA ILE A 469 -13.60 3.59 3.17
C ILE A 469 -13.15 4.94 2.60
N ASN A 470 -12.08 4.92 1.81
CA ASN A 470 -11.81 6.02 0.89
C ASN A 470 -12.69 5.78 -0.33
N ASP A 471 -13.93 6.26 -0.21
CA ASP A 471 -14.84 6.48 -1.32
C ASP A 471 -14.20 7.49 -2.26
N THR A 472 -13.46 6.99 -3.24
CA THR A 472 -13.02 7.78 -4.39
C THR A 472 -14.03 7.54 -5.49
N GLY A 473 -15.23 8.08 -5.30
CA GLY A 473 -16.23 8.17 -6.36
C GLY A 473 -15.57 8.70 -7.64
N LYS A 474 -15.75 7.97 -8.74
CA LYS A 474 -15.49 8.49 -10.08
C LYS A 474 -16.72 8.25 -10.94
N ALA A 475 -17.17 9.34 -11.54
CA ALA A 475 -17.95 9.32 -12.77
C ALA A 475 -17.12 8.68 -13.91
N PRO A 476 -17.76 8.04 -14.89
CA PRO A 476 -17.12 7.20 -15.90
C PRO A 476 -16.22 7.99 -16.88
N PRO A 477 -15.26 7.32 -17.54
CA PRO A 477 -14.38 7.94 -18.53
C PRO A 477 -15.19 8.37 -19.75
N GLN A 478 -15.18 9.66 -20.06
CA GLN A 478 -15.71 10.19 -21.31
C GLN A 478 -14.56 10.41 -22.30
N ASN A 479 -14.66 9.76 -23.46
CA ASN A 479 -13.91 10.12 -24.65
C ASN A 479 -14.26 11.55 -25.07
N ILE A 480 -13.26 12.28 -25.58
CA ILE A 480 -13.40 13.63 -26.12
C ILE A 480 -14.47 13.61 -27.22
N GLY A 481 -15.61 14.24 -26.94
CA GLY A 481 -16.76 14.26 -27.84
C GLY A 481 -17.90 15.17 -27.39
N GLN A 482 -17.70 16.48 -27.59
CA GLN A 482 -18.69 17.56 -27.77
C GLN A 482 -19.66 17.97 -26.64
N ASN A 483 -19.69 19.31 -26.51
CA ASN A 483 -20.72 20.21 -25.99
C ASN A 483 -20.83 20.42 -24.47
N ASP A 484 -20.10 21.46 -24.02
CA ASP A 484 -20.75 22.44 -23.16
C ASP A 484 -20.49 23.85 -23.69
N SER A 485 -21.56 24.49 -24.16
CA SER A 485 -21.67 25.89 -24.54
C SER A 485 -21.63 26.77 -23.29
N GLY A 486 -20.51 26.71 -22.55
CA GLY A 486 -20.28 27.45 -21.32
C GLY A 486 -19.40 28.68 -21.55
N SER A 487 -19.75 29.80 -20.93
CA SER A 487 -18.94 31.03 -20.90
C SER A 487 -17.71 30.85 -20.01
N GLY A 488 -16.49 30.94 -20.55
CA GLY A 488 -15.24 30.90 -19.78
C GLY A 488 -14.00 30.76 -20.69
N VAL A 489 -12.82 31.13 -20.20
CA VAL A 489 -11.57 30.95 -20.96
C VAL A 489 -11.25 29.44 -21.04
N PRO A 490 -10.97 28.86 -22.22
CA PRO A 490 -10.57 27.44 -22.32
C PRO A 490 -9.33 27.15 -21.48
N LEU A 491 -9.31 26.08 -20.67
CA LEU A 491 -8.15 25.60 -19.92
C LEU A 491 -7.92 24.14 -20.28
N TYR A 492 -6.79 23.81 -20.88
CA TYR A 492 -6.48 22.44 -21.28
C TYR A 492 -5.64 21.76 -20.20
N VAL A 493 -6.17 20.72 -19.56
CA VAL A 493 -5.47 19.96 -18.52
C VAL A 493 -5.12 18.59 -19.08
N LEU A 494 -3.84 18.39 -19.40
CA LEU A 494 -3.34 17.19 -20.05
C LEU A 494 -2.52 16.36 -19.08
N TYR A 495 -2.64 15.04 -19.13
CA TYR A 495 -1.87 14.19 -18.23
C TYR A 495 -1.19 12.99 -18.89
N GLY A 496 -0.03 12.64 -18.34
CA GLY A 496 0.69 11.39 -18.58
C GLY A 496 0.75 10.59 -17.29
N SER A 497 0.08 9.44 -17.22
CA SER A 497 -0.12 8.71 -15.97
C SER A 497 -0.28 7.21 -16.19
N ASN A 498 0.68 6.41 -15.71
CA ASN A 498 0.54 4.94 -15.62
C ASN A 498 -0.12 4.51 -14.31
N THR A 499 0.09 5.28 -13.23
CA THR A 499 -0.31 4.92 -11.86
C THR A 499 -1.57 5.66 -11.38
N GLY A 500 -2.21 6.44 -12.25
CA GLY A 500 -3.41 7.24 -11.93
C GLY A 500 -3.17 8.51 -11.08
N SER A 501 -1.96 8.74 -10.55
CA SER A 501 -1.70 9.90 -9.68
C SER A 501 -1.77 11.24 -10.43
N CYS A 502 -1.12 11.34 -11.59
CA CYS A 502 -1.17 12.53 -12.43
C CYS A 502 -2.56 12.76 -13.02
N GLU A 503 -3.32 11.69 -13.29
CA GLU A 503 -4.73 11.80 -13.68
C GLU A 503 -5.57 12.40 -12.54
N GLY A 504 -5.39 11.95 -11.31
CA GLY A 504 -6.09 12.52 -10.15
C GLY A 504 -5.81 14.00 -9.95
N PHE A 505 -4.55 14.40 -10.05
CA PHE A 505 -4.13 15.80 -10.03
C PHE A 505 -4.72 16.62 -11.19
N ALA A 506 -4.73 16.09 -12.40
CA ALA A 506 -5.39 16.75 -13.54
C ALA A 506 -6.89 16.93 -13.33
N GLN A 507 -7.57 15.94 -12.71
CA GLN A 507 -8.98 16.04 -12.37
C GLN A 507 -9.27 17.05 -11.27
N GLN A 508 -8.38 17.20 -10.29
CA GLN A 508 -8.46 18.24 -9.26
C GLN A 508 -8.44 19.64 -9.90
N ILE A 509 -7.48 19.89 -10.81
CA ILE A 509 -7.39 21.16 -11.55
C ILE A 509 -8.64 21.40 -12.39
N SER A 510 -9.08 20.36 -13.13
CA SER A 510 -10.27 20.45 -13.99
C SER A 510 -11.54 20.78 -13.19
N SER A 511 -11.70 20.15 -12.02
CA SER A 511 -12.83 20.37 -11.11
C SER A 511 -12.80 21.78 -10.48
N GLY A 512 -11.61 22.34 -10.23
CA GLY A 512 -11.43 23.70 -9.73
C GLY A 512 -11.64 24.81 -10.77
N ALA A 513 -11.55 24.49 -12.06
CA ALA A 513 -11.50 25.47 -13.15
C ALA A 513 -12.74 26.37 -13.26
N VAL A 514 -13.94 25.79 -13.12
CA VAL A 514 -15.21 26.53 -13.29
C VAL A 514 -15.35 27.65 -12.25
N ALA A 515 -15.00 27.37 -10.99
CA ALA A 515 -15.00 28.36 -9.91
C ALA A 515 -13.97 29.49 -10.12
N LYS A 516 -13.01 29.28 -11.02
CA LYS A 516 -11.96 30.23 -11.39
C LYS A 516 -12.20 30.91 -12.74
N GLY A 517 -13.39 30.74 -13.34
CA GLY A 517 -13.77 31.39 -14.59
C GLY A 517 -13.24 30.71 -15.86
N PHE A 518 -12.70 29.49 -15.73
CA PHE A 518 -12.20 28.69 -16.84
C PHE A 518 -13.20 27.59 -17.24
N ARG A 519 -13.11 27.16 -18.50
CA ARG A 519 -13.77 25.96 -19.01
C ARG A 519 -12.70 24.90 -19.24
N ALA A 520 -12.61 23.93 -18.33
CA ALA A 520 -11.60 22.89 -18.42
C ALA A 520 -11.90 21.86 -19.51
N VAL A 521 -10.87 21.49 -20.26
CA VAL A 521 -10.84 20.34 -21.17
C VAL A 521 -9.75 19.41 -20.65
N ILE A 522 -10.13 18.23 -20.18
CA ILE A 522 -9.19 17.23 -19.66
C ILE A 522 -8.92 16.15 -20.70
N GLY A 523 -7.67 15.72 -20.83
CA GLY A 523 -7.28 14.68 -21.77
C GLY A 523 -5.93 14.06 -21.43
N THR A 524 -5.58 12.97 -22.11
CA THR A 524 -4.22 12.42 -22.03
C THR A 524 -3.27 13.24 -22.89
N LEU A 525 -1.97 13.19 -22.61
CA LEU A 525 -0.97 13.85 -23.46
C LEU A 525 -1.02 13.34 -24.90
N ASP A 526 -1.25 12.04 -25.09
CA ASP A 526 -1.35 11.46 -26.43
C ASP A 526 -2.59 11.89 -27.21
N SER A 527 -3.64 12.41 -26.55
CA SER A 527 -4.86 12.86 -27.24
C SER A 527 -4.71 14.12 -28.10
N ILE A 528 -3.59 14.85 -27.96
CA ILE A 528 -3.33 16.11 -28.67
C ILE A 528 -2.09 16.04 -29.58
N THR A 529 -1.69 14.84 -29.99
CA THR A 529 -0.41 14.59 -30.68
C THR A 529 -0.19 15.56 -31.85
N ASN A 530 0.83 16.43 -31.75
CA ASN A 530 1.23 17.47 -32.70
C ASN A 530 0.28 18.66 -32.90
N ASN A 531 -0.75 18.85 -32.06
CA ASN A 531 -1.61 20.03 -32.12
C ASN A 531 -1.92 20.57 -30.72
N ILE A 532 -0.97 21.30 -30.15
CA ILE A 532 -1.11 21.91 -28.83
C ILE A 532 -2.00 23.16 -28.95
N PRO A 533 -3.09 23.29 -28.15
CA PRO A 533 -3.98 24.44 -28.23
C PRO A 533 -3.29 25.79 -27.93
N THR A 534 -3.74 26.85 -28.61
CA THR A 534 -3.20 28.22 -28.49
C THR A 534 -4.22 29.24 -27.98
N ASP A 535 -5.50 28.86 -27.87
CA ASP A 535 -6.62 29.72 -27.44
C ASP A 535 -6.85 29.71 -25.92
N GLY A 536 -5.99 29.01 -25.17
CA GLY A 536 -6.03 28.94 -23.71
C GLY A 536 -4.75 28.36 -23.11
N PRO A 537 -4.56 28.45 -21.78
CA PRO A 537 -3.42 27.84 -21.11
C PRO A 537 -3.48 26.31 -21.15
N VAL A 538 -2.31 25.68 -21.31
CA VAL A 538 -2.11 24.24 -21.29
C VAL A 538 -1.38 23.82 -20.01
N VAL A 539 -2.04 23.08 -19.15
CA VAL A 539 -1.48 22.56 -17.91
C VAL A 539 -1.19 21.08 -18.09
N ILE A 540 0.07 20.71 -18.01
CA ILE A 540 0.54 19.33 -18.19
C ILE A 540 0.90 18.74 -16.83
N VAL A 541 0.30 17.60 -16.49
CA VAL A 541 0.64 16.83 -15.29
C VAL A 541 1.15 15.46 -15.74
N THR A 542 2.46 15.23 -15.69
CA THR A 542 3.04 14.02 -16.29
C THR A 542 3.99 13.30 -15.35
N ALA A 543 4.00 11.97 -15.42
CA ALA A 543 4.88 11.12 -14.64
C ALA A 543 6.12 10.70 -15.46
N SER A 544 7.19 10.32 -14.75
CA SER A 544 8.30 9.57 -15.33
C SER A 544 8.42 8.22 -14.63
N PHE A 545 8.38 7.13 -15.38
CA PHE A 545 8.53 5.77 -14.85
C PHE A 545 9.81 5.15 -15.41
N GLU A 546 10.78 4.83 -14.54
CA GLU A 546 12.13 4.42 -14.94
C GLU A 546 12.87 5.39 -15.89
N GLY A 547 12.32 6.58 -16.15
CA GLY A 547 12.82 7.54 -17.13
C GLY A 547 12.10 7.56 -18.45
N GLU A 548 11.16 6.65 -18.65
CA GLU A 548 10.30 6.61 -19.83
C GLU A 548 8.98 7.34 -19.55
N PRO A 549 8.34 7.87 -20.60
CA PRO A 549 7.04 8.52 -20.47
C PRO A 549 5.97 7.50 -20.06
N ALA A 550 4.89 8.01 -19.48
CA ALA A 550 3.68 7.21 -19.30
C ALA A 550 3.15 6.73 -20.67
N ASP A 551 2.46 5.59 -20.69
CA ASP A 551 2.00 4.93 -21.91
C ASP A 551 1.01 5.80 -22.69
N ASN A 552 0.28 6.68 -22.00
CA ASN A 552 -0.63 7.69 -22.56
C ASN A 552 0.01 9.07 -22.79
N ALA A 553 1.34 9.13 -22.74
CA ALA A 553 2.17 10.28 -23.08
C ALA A 553 3.33 9.93 -24.02
N ALA A 554 3.48 8.65 -24.39
CA ALA A 554 4.64 8.16 -25.12
C ALA A 554 4.68 8.75 -26.54
N HIS A 555 3.54 8.78 -27.24
CA HIS A 555 3.47 9.33 -28.60
C HIS A 555 3.70 10.85 -28.59
N PHE A 556 3.17 11.56 -27.59
CA PHE A 556 3.39 12.99 -27.42
C PHE A 556 4.86 13.32 -27.18
N VAL A 557 5.52 12.59 -26.28
CA VAL A 557 6.95 12.78 -25.98
C VAL A 557 7.84 12.42 -27.17
N GLN A 558 7.49 11.36 -27.90
CA GLN A 558 8.17 11.00 -29.15
C GLN A 558 8.02 12.10 -30.20
N GLY A 559 6.81 12.62 -30.43
CA GLY A 559 6.53 13.69 -31.40
C GLY A 559 7.22 15.01 -31.06
N LEU A 560 7.27 15.36 -29.78
CA LEU A 560 8.04 16.50 -29.25
C LEU A 560 9.54 16.37 -29.57
N SER A 561 10.07 15.15 -29.49
CA SER A 561 11.49 14.87 -29.69
C SER A 561 11.88 14.68 -31.17
N SER A 562 10.92 14.34 -32.04
CA SER A 562 11.18 13.98 -33.44
C SER A 562 11.05 15.13 -34.46
N THR A 563 10.53 16.30 -34.07
CA THR A 563 10.26 17.42 -35.00
C THR A 563 11.44 18.40 -35.09
N ALA A 564 12.00 18.54 -36.30
CA ALA A 564 13.23 19.27 -36.59
C ALA A 564 13.11 20.82 -36.65
N ASP A 565 11.90 21.39 -36.60
CA ASP A 565 11.71 22.85 -36.64
C ASP A 565 11.54 23.47 -35.24
N VAL A 566 12.22 24.60 -35.03
CA VAL A 566 12.50 25.24 -33.72
C VAL A 566 11.46 26.31 -33.34
N LEU A 567 10.44 26.59 -34.18
CA LEU A 567 9.52 27.72 -33.99
C LEU A 567 8.03 27.41 -34.26
N ASP A 568 7.53 26.23 -33.87
CA ASP A 568 6.14 25.80 -34.16
C ASP A 568 5.13 26.04 -33.01
N LEU A 569 5.59 26.39 -31.80
CA LEU A 569 4.69 26.52 -30.63
C LEU A 569 4.48 27.98 -30.16
N GLN A 570 4.66 28.96 -31.06
CA GLN A 570 4.36 30.35 -30.74
C GLN A 570 2.86 30.52 -30.45
N GLY A 571 2.54 31.17 -29.33
CA GLY A 571 1.16 31.38 -28.86
C GLY A 571 0.67 30.32 -27.86
N VAL A 572 1.39 29.20 -27.70
CA VAL A 572 1.11 28.24 -26.63
C VAL A 572 1.62 28.80 -25.30
N SER A 573 0.78 28.82 -24.28
CA SER A 573 1.19 29.11 -22.90
C SER A 573 1.01 27.86 -22.05
N TYR A 574 2.04 27.46 -21.30
CA TYR A 574 2.04 26.17 -20.61
C TYR A 574 2.58 26.21 -19.18
N ALA A 575 2.17 25.25 -18.37
CA ALA A 575 2.76 24.94 -17.07
C ALA A 575 2.88 23.42 -16.93
N VAL A 576 3.97 22.94 -16.33
CA VAL A 576 4.21 21.49 -16.13
C VAL A 576 4.32 21.17 -14.65
N PHE A 577 3.67 20.08 -14.25
CA PHE A 577 3.87 19.43 -12.97
C PHE A 577 4.35 17.99 -13.20
N GLY A 578 5.45 17.64 -12.56
CA GLY A 578 6.12 16.36 -12.69
C GLY A 578 5.96 15.47 -11.46
N ALA A 579 5.50 14.24 -11.69
CA ALA A 579 5.55 13.16 -10.70
C ALA A 579 6.72 12.22 -11.01
N GLY A 580 7.82 12.37 -10.26
CA GLY A 580 8.98 11.48 -10.33
C GLY A 580 9.07 10.64 -9.06
N ASN A 581 9.94 9.63 -9.06
CA ASN A 581 10.23 8.88 -7.85
C ASN A 581 11.75 8.72 -7.70
N ARG A 582 12.28 9.15 -6.55
CA ARG A 582 13.74 9.20 -6.29
C ARG A 582 14.40 7.83 -6.25
N ASP A 583 13.62 6.76 -6.14
CA ASP A 583 14.11 5.39 -6.30
C ASP A 583 14.66 5.09 -7.71
N TRP A 584 14.30 5.88 -8.73
CA TRP A 584 14.86 5.84 -10.08
C TRP A 584 15.79 7.02 -10.31
N VAL A 585 16.92 6.98 -9.63
CA VAL A 585 17.77 8.16 -9.42
C VAL A 585 18.18 8.86 -10.72
N HIS A 586 18.74 8.12 -11.69
CA HIS A 586 19.23 8.71 -12.95
C HIS A 586 18.13 9.28 -13.83
N THR A 587 16.89 8.93 -13.53
CA THR A 587 15.76 9.25 -14.35
C THR A 587 14.66 9.96 -13.59
N TYR A 588 14.96 10.44 -12.37
CA TYR A 588 14.06 11.25 -11.56
C TYR A 588 13.63 12.49 -12.34
N GLN A 589 12.32 12.62 -12.55
CA GLN A 589 11.69 13.70 -13.30
C GLN A 589 12.17 13.83 -14.77
N ARG A 590 12.78 12.79 -15.37
CA ARG A 590 13.32 12.86 -16.74
C ARG A 590 12.28 13.32 -17.75
N VAL A 591 11.09 12.73 -17.75
CA VAL A 591 10.02 13.05 -18.71
C VAL A 591 9.39 14.42 -18.46
N PRO A 592 8.97 14.80 -17.23
CA PRO A 592 8.49 16.15 -16.95
C PRO A 592 9.49 17.24 -17.34
N ARG A 593 10.77 17.06 -17.04
CA ARG A 593 11.84 18.00 -17.43
C ARG A 593 12.01 18.06 -18.94
N LEU A 594 12.01 16.91 -19.62
CA LEU A 594 12.07 16.85 -21.07
C LEU A 594 10.91 17.63 -21.71
N VAL A 595 9.67 17.41 -21.25
CA VAL A 595 8.49 18.10 -21.77
C VAL A 595 8.59 19.62 -21.53
N ASP A 596 8.89 20.04 -20.30
CA ASP A 596 9.02 21.45 -19.94
C ASP A 596 10.13 22.15 -20.76
N GLU A 597 11.32 21.53 -20.86
CA GLU A 597 12.44 22.11 -21.60
C GLU A 597 12.18 22.19 -23.11
N VAL A 598 11.64 21.13 -23.72
CA VAL A 598 11.43 21.06 -25.17
C VAL A 598 10.32 22.00 -25.61
N LEU A 599 9.23 22.13 -24.83
CA LEU A 599 8.18 23.12 -25.10
C LEU A 599 8.72 24.54 -25.08
N GLY A 600 9.53 24.88 -24.07
CA GLY A 600 10.19 26.20 -24.00
C GLY A 600 11.14 26.45 -25.17
N LYS A 601 11.96 25.46 -25.54
CA LYS A 601 12.90 25.55 -26.69
C LYS A 601 12.18 25.72 -28.03
N LYS A 602 10.95 25.21 -28.18
CA LYS A 602 10.10 25.33 -29.38
C LYS A 602 9.24 26.61 -29.41
N GLY A 603 9.40 27.53 -28.46
CA GLY A 603 8.80 28.86 -28.47
C GLY A 603 7.52 29.03 -27.64
N ALA A 604 7.10 28.01 -26.89
CA ALA A 604 5.95 28.13 -25.98
C ALA A 604 6.30 28.98 -24.75
N LYS A 605 5.36 29.79 -24.26
CA LYS A 605 5.51 30.63 -23.07
C LYS A 605 5.29 29.81 -21.80
N ARG A 606 6.33 29.65 -20.98
CA ARG A 606 6.20 29.04 -19.65
C ARG A 606 5.47 30.01 -18.70
N LEU A 607 4.35 29.58 -18.13
CA LEU A 607 3.52 30.34 -17.19
C LEU A 607 4.03 30.23 -15.76
N LEU A 608 4.47 29.04 -15.36
CA LEU A 608 4.93 28.72 -14.01
C LEU A 608 6.12 27.77 -14.09
N GLU A 609 7.07 27.90 -13.15
CA GLU A 609 8.19 26.97 -13.03
C GLU A 609 7.70 25.52 -12.87
N LEU A 610 8.47 24.57 -13.40
CA LEU A 610 8.19 23.14 -13.29
C LEU A 610 7.97 22.76 -11.83
N GLY A 611 6.78 22.26 -11.50
CA GLY A 611 6.52 21.65 -10.21
C GLY A 611 7.08 20.23 -10.18
N GLU A 612 7.72 19.84 -9.09
CA GLU A 612 8.24 18.48 -8.91
C GLU A 612 7.72 17.88 -7.61
N ALA A 613 7.14 16.68 -7.71
CA ALA A 613 6.78 15.86 -6.56
C ALA A 613 7.49 14.50 -6.59
N ASP A 614 7.91 14.05 -5.41
CA ASP A 614 8.53 12.75 -5.20
C ASP A 614 7.49 11.74 -4.72
N ALA A 615 7.12 10.80 -5.58
CA ALA A 615 6.15 9.74 -5.31
C ALA A 615 6.62 8.73 -4.26
N SER A 616 7.91 8.72 -3.89
CA SER A 616 8.40 7.96 -2.73
C SER A 616 8.32 8.75 -1.40
N GLY A 617 8.07 10.05 -1.48
CA GLY A 617 8.04 10.95 -0.33
C GLY A 617 6.65 11.13 0.29
N ASP A 618 6.63 11.61 1.53
CA ASP A 618 5.40 11.96 2.26
C ASP A 618 4.70 13.22 1.72
N ARG A 619 5.46 14.13 1.11
CA ARG A 619 4.96 15.40 0.55
C ARG A 619 4.42 15.30 -0.87
N PHE A 620 4.17 14.11 -1.42
CA PHE A 620 3.77 13.94 -2.82
C PHE A 620 2.54 14.78 -3.21
N SER A 621 1.45 14.70 -2.43
CA SER A 621 0.24 15.51 -2.64
C SER A 621 0.42 16.97 -2.21
N GLU A 622 1.15 17.22 -1.11
CA GLU A 622 1.39 18.60 -0.63
C GLU A 622 2.17 19.44 -1.65
N SER A 623 3.20 18.86 -2.28
CA SER A 623 3.96 19.51 -3.36
C SER A 623 3.06 19.90 -4.53
N PHE A 624 2.05 19.07 -4.83
CA PHE A 624 1.05 19.38 -5.85
C PHE A 624 0.13 20.51 -5.41
N ASP A 625 -0.44 20.43 -4.21
CA ASP A 625 -1.36 21.45 -3.68
C ASP A 625 -0.69 22.84 -3.61
N GLU A 626 0.58 22.91 -3.17
CA GLU A 626 1.39 24.13 -3.14
C GLU A 626 1.64 24.71 -4.54
N TRP A 627 1.89 23.84 -5.53
CA TRP A 627 2.10 24.25 -6.91
C TRP A 627 0.80 24.69 -7.58
N GLU A 628 -0.30 23.97 -7.36
CA GLU A 628 -1.64 24.28 -7.86
C GLU A 628 -2.11 25.65 -7.35
N GLN A 629 -1.87 25.97 -6.08
CA GLN A 629 -2.21 27.28 -5.52
C GLN A 629 -1.48 28.41 -6.27
N LYS A 630 -0.20 28.23 -6.61
CA LYS A 630 0.59 29.20 -7.41
C LYS A 630 0.08 29.28 -8.84
N LEU A 631 -0.26 28.15 -9.45
CA LEU A 631 -0.84 28.06 -10.79
C LEU A 631 -2.11 28.92 -10.88
N TRP A 632 -3.07 28.74 -9.97
CA TRP A 632 -4.30 29.53 -9.97
C TRP A 632 -4.03 31.03 -9.81
N GLY A 633 -3.05 31.41 -8.98
CA GLY A 633 -2.65 32.81 -8.81
C GLY A 633 -2.10 33.46 -10.09
N ILE A 634 -1.43 32.70 -10.95
CA ILE A 634 -0.90 33.16 -12.24
C ILE A 634 -2.00 33.19 -13.29
N LEU A 635 -2.78 32.10 -13.40
CA LEU A 635 -3.84 31.98 -14.40
C LEU A 635 -4.90 33.08 -14.25
N SER A 636 -5.32 33.40 -13.02
CA SER A 636 -6.28 34.50 -12.79
C SER A 636 -5.75 35.87 -13.21
N LYS A 637 -4.45 36.11 -13.06
CA LYS A 637 -3.81 37.39 -13.46
C LYS A 637 -3.62 37.49 -14.97
N GLU A 638 -3.10 36.42 -15.58
CA GLU A 638 -2.72 36.40 -17.00
C GLU A 638 -3.94 36.43 -17.93
N TYR A 639 -5.02 35.77 -17.55
CA TYR A 639 -6.24 35.64 -18.37
C TYR A 639 -7.40 36.53 -17.90
N ASN A 640 -7.16 37.40 -16.91
CA ASN A 640 -8.12 38.40 -16.41
C ASN A 640 -9.50 37.82 -16.08
N VAL A 641 -9.53 36.67 -15.41
CA VAL A 641 -10.76 35.98 -15.00
C VAL A 641 -11.07 36.25 -13.53
N GLU A 642 -12.27 36.75 -13.24
CA GLU A 642 -12.75 36.94 -11.87
C GLU A 642 -13.19 35.59 -11.26
N SER A 643 -12.78 35.34 -10.01
CA SER A 643 -13.30 34.20 -9.24
C SER A 643 -14.79 34.41 -9.01
N LYS A 644 -15.62 33.66 -9.74
CA LYS A 644 -17.03 33.51 -9.36
C LYS A 644 -17.04 32.70 -8.06
N GLY A 645 -17.39 33.34 -6.95
CA GLY A 645 -17.56 32.66 -5.67
C GLY A 645 -18.43 31.40 -5.80
N LEU A 646 -18.15 30.40 -4.95
CA LEU A 646 -18.70 29.03 -4.87
C LEU A 646 -20.25 28.91 -4.79
N ASN A 647 -21.01 29.57 -5.66
CA ASN A 647 -22.47 29.56 -5.66
C ASN A 647 -23.03 29.14 -7.03
N ALA A 648 -22.67 27.96 -7.55
CA ALA A 648 -23.39 27.31 -8.66
C ALA A 648 -22.94 25.85 -8.89
N ALA A 649 -23.05 24.98 -7.89
CA ALA A 649 -23.20 23.54 -8.12
C ALA A 649 -24.32 23.07 -7.20
N GLY A 650 -25.57 23.24 -7.65
CA GLY A 650 -26.74 22.80 -6.90
C GLY A 650 -26.78 21.28 -6.85
N ILE A 651 -26.65 20.73 -5.64
CA ILE A 651 -27.03 19.35 -5.32
C ILE A 651 -28.43 19.42 -4.69
N ASP A 652 -29.39 18.72 -5.30
CA ASP A 652 -30.69 18.43 -4.69
C ASP A 652 -30.54 17.27 -3.69
N ILE A 653 -30.97 17.45 -2.45
CA ILE A 653 -30.98 16.38 -1.44
C ILE A 653 -32.31 16.39 -0.70
N LYS A 654 -33.04 15.27 -0.81
CA LYS A 654 -34.12 14.86 0.07
C LYS A 654 -33.80 13.50 0.72
N PHE A 655 -33.56 13.52 2.02
CA PHE A 655 -34.40 13.02 3.12
C PHE A 655 -33.69 13.45 4.40
N LEU A 656 -34.33 14.26 5.25
CA LEU A 656 -33.70 14.71 6.49
C LEU A 656 -33.84 13.65 7.58
N GLY A 657 -32.78 12.86 7.73
CA GLY A 657 -32.57 11.96 8.86
C GLY A 657 -32.70 10.48 8.50
N THR A 658 -31.57 9.78 8.52
CA THR A 658 -31.53 8.31 8.61
C THR A 658 -31.66 7.89 10.08
N PRO A 659 -32.16 6.67 10.38
CA PRO A 659 -32.23 6.12 11.75
C PRO A 659 -30.90 6.15 12.53
N ASN A 660 -29.76 6.35 11.84
CA ASN A 660 -28.42 6.28 12.42
C ASN A 660 -27.82 7.63 12.86
N ASN A 661 -28.51 8.77 12.70
CA ASN A 661 -27.94 10.09 13.05
C ASN A 661 -27.48 10.21 14.52
N ARG A 662 -28.25 9.62 15.44
CA ARG A 662 -27.88 9.55 16.87
C ARG A 662 -26.68 8.64 17.10
N ALA A 663 -26.69 7.47 16.46
CA ALA A 663 -25.63 6.49 16.56
C ALA A 663 -24.31 7.09 16.08
N VAL A 664 -24.29 7.76 14.92
CA VAL A 664 -23.13 8.50 14.39
C VAL A 664 -22.64 9.59 15.36
N THR A 665 -23.55 10.40 15.91
CA THR A 665 -23.14 11.48 16.83
C THR A 665 -22.55 10.92 18.14
N LEU A 666 -22.99 9.73 18.55
CA LEU A 666 -22.42 8.93 19.66
C LEU A 666 -21.29 7.99 19.22
N ARG A 667 -20.87 8.09 17.95
CA ARG A 667 -19.79 7.32 17.32
C ARG A 667 -20.03 5.81 17.25
N GLN A 668 -21.27 5.40 17.00
CA GLN A 668 -21.75 4.03 16.88
C GLN A 668 -22.53 3.81 15.57
N PRO A 669 -21.93 4.05 14.40
CA PRO A 669 -22.65 4.11 13.12
C PRO A 669 -23.31 2.79 12.71
N ASP A 670 -22.81 1.66 13.22
CA ASP A 670 -23.27 0.30 12.87
C ASP A 670 -24.40 -0.22 13.77
N SER A 671 -24.78 0.55 14.80
CA SER A 671 -25.91 0.20 15.66
C SER A 671 -27.23 0.35 14.90
N ARG A 672 -28.07 -0.67 14.99
CA ARG A 672 -29.45 -0.66 14.47
C ARG A 672 -30.46 -0.78 15.61
N LEU A 673 -31.69 -0.32 15.39
CA LEU A 673 -32.76 -0.40 16.40
C LEU A 673 -33.31 -1.84 16.45
N GLY A 674 -33.07 -2.55 17.56
CA GLY A 674 -33.71 -3.83 17.90
C GLY A 674 -34.83 -3.68 18.93
N LEU A 675 -35.73 -4.65 19.02
CA LEU A 675 -36.87 -4.64 19.95
C LEU A 675 -36.53 -5.45 21.22
N VAL A 676 -36.64 -4.83 22.41
CA VAL A 676 -36.45 -5.55 23.69
C VAL A 676 -37.71 -6.32 24.04
N LEU A 677 -37.61 -7.64 24.21
CA LEU A 677 -38.73 -8.54 24.48
C LEU A 677 -38.92 -8.79 25.99
N GLU A 678 -37.83 -8.91 26.77
CA GLU A 678 -37.90 -9.16 28.23
C GLU A 678 -36.72 -8.52 29.01
N ASN A 679 -36.94 -8.13 30.28
CA ASN A 679 -35.89 -7.66 31.22
C ASN A 679 -36.24 -7.99 32.69
N LYS A 680 -35.54 -8.96 33.31
CA LYS A 680 -35.86 -9.51 34.64
C LYS A 680 -34.69 -9.42 35.62
N LEU A 681 -34.95 -9.02 36.87
CA LEU A 681 -33.94 -8.98 37.94
C LEU A 681 -33.73 -10.37 38.57
N LEU A 682 -32.48 -10.81 38.68
CA LEU A 682 -32.11 -12.16 39.11
C LEU A 682 -31.54 -12.22 40.54
N THR A 683 -31.41 -11.08 41.23
CA THR A 683 -30.67 -10.98 42.50
C THR A 683 -31.50 -10.41 43.63
N ALA A 684 -31.22 -10.86 44.87
CA ALA A 684 -31.89 -10.42 46.09
C ALA A 684 -31.53 -8.96 46.48
N PRO A 685 -32.39 -8.28 47.27
CA PRO A 685 -32.13 -6.91 47.70
C PRO A 685 -30.86 -6.87 48.55
N LYS A 686 -29.91 -5.98 48.17
CA LYS A 686 -28.56 -5.79 48.75
C LYS A 686 -27.41 -6.56 48.10
N ALA A 687 -27.66 -7.44 47.13
CA ALA A 687 -26.62 -7.94 46.23
C ALA A 687 -26.51 -7.06 44.96
N ALA A 688 -25.35 -7.07 44.30
CA ALA A 688 -25.16 -6.36 43.04
C ALA A 688 -26.16 -6.86 41.99
N ALA A 689 -26.91 -5.95 41.38
CA ALA A 689 -28.00 -6.27 40.47
C ALA A 689 -27.50 -7.02 39.22
N LYS A 690 -27.98 -8.24 39.00
CA LYS A 690 -27.82 -8.96 37.73
C LYS A 690 -29.19 -9.13 37.07
N ARG A 691 -29.26 -8.93 35.75
CA ARG A 691 -30.51 -8.99 34.98
C ARG A 691 -30.36 -9.95 33.80
N HIS A 692 -31.46 -10.64 33.48
CA HIS A 692 -31.67 -11.32 32.20
C HIS A 692 -32.37 -10.36 31.24
N ILE A 693 -31.90 -10.26 29.99
CA ILE A 693 -32.49 -9.39 28.96
C ILE A 693 -32.59 -10.16 27.65
N GLU A 694 -33.77 -10.12 27.01
CA GLU A 694 -34.03 -10.73 25.70
C GLU A 694 -34.40 -9.64 24.69
N PHE A 695 -33.93 -9.76 23.44
CA PHE A 695 -34.22 -8.82 22.36
C PHE A 695 -34.29 -9.54 21.00
N GLU A 696 -35.12 -9.01 20.11
CA GLU A 696 -35.25 -9.44 18.71
C GLU A 696 -34.28 -8.65 17.82
N LEU A 697 -33.57 -9.35 16.92
CA LEU A 697 -32.65 -8.72 15.98
C LEU A 697 -33.40 -8.08 14.80
N PRO A 698 -32.91 -6.96 14.25
CA PRO A 698 -33.53 -6.30 13.10
C PRO A 698 -33.72 -7.23 11.89
N GLU A 699 -34.74 -6.97 11.07
CA GLU A 699 -35.04 -7.75 9.85
C GLU A 699 -33.79 -7.85 8.93
N GLY A 700 -33.46 -9.07 8.49
CA GLY A 700 -32.27 -9.37 7.69
C GLY A 700 -30.97 -9.54 8.49
N MET A 701 -30.99 -9.34 9.81
CA MET A 701 -29.84 -9.63 10.69
C MET A 701 -29.93 -11.07 11.21
N THR A 702 -28.84 -11.82 11.08
CA THR A 702 -28.71 -13.16 11.67
C THR A 702 -27.60 -13.15 12.71
N TYR A 703 -27.72 -14.02 13.71
CA TYR A 703 -26.75 -14.13 14.81
C TYR A 703 -26.45 -15.59 15.07
N ARG A 704 -25.17 -15.90 15.25
CA ARG A 704 -24.66 -17.25 15.48
C ARG A 704 -23.75 -17.25 16.70
N ALA A 705 -23.49 -18.44 17.25
CA ALA A 705 -22.64 -18.59 18.42
C ALA A 705 -21.22 -18.09 18.12
N GLY A 706 -20.77 -17.05 18.84
CA GLY A 706 -19.46 -16.41 18.67
C GLY A 706 -19.53 -14.95 18.20
N ASP A 707 -20.69 -14.48 17.75
CA ASP A 707 -20.91 -13.07 17.40
C ASP A 707 -20.96 -12.21 18.67
N TYR A 708 -20.54 -10.93 18.55
CA TYR A 708 -20.61 -9.96 19.65
C TYR A 708 -21.71 -8.94 19.38
N LEU A 709 -22.47 -8.62 20.43
CA LEU A 709 -23.51 -7.61 20.39
C LEU A 709 -23.13 -6.43 21.28
N ALA A 710 -23.07 -5.23 20.71
CA ALA A 710 -22.93 -3.98 21.44
C ALA A 710 -24.27 -3.23 21.44
N ILE A 711 -24.73 -2.82 22.62
CA ILE A 711 -26.05 -2.19 22.79
C ILE A 711 -25.85 -0.74 23.21
N LEU A 712 -26.44 0.20 22.46
CA LEU A 712 -26.45 1.62 22.82
C LEU A 712 -27.76 1.97 23.56
N PRO A 713 -27.75 2.14 24.89
CA PRO A 713 -28.96 2.30 25.69
C PRO A 713 -29.58 3.70 25.60
N LEU A 714 -30.79 3.84 26.13
CA LEU A 714 -31.50 5.10 26.35
C LEU A 714 -31.72 5.31 27.85
N ASN A 715 -31.67 6.57 28.31
CA ASN A 715 -32.11 6.87 29.68
C ASN A 715 -33.60 6.55 29.82
N PRO A 716 -34.05 6.03 30.99
CA PRO A 716 -35.46 5.83 31.24
C PRO A 716 -36.25 7.14 31.11
N PRO A 717 -37.45 7.14 30.52
CA PRO A 717 -38.25 8.36 30.31
C PRO A 717 -38.56 9.13 31.60
N GLU A 718 -38.62 8.45 32.75
CA GLU A 718 -38.80 9.08 34.06
C GLU A 718 -37.63 10.01 34.47
N TYR A 719 -36.39 9.66 34.12
CA TYR A 719 -35.21 10.50 34.41
C TYR A 719 -35.23 11.76 33.53
N VAL A 720 -35.61 11.62 32.26
CA VAL A 720 -35.76 12.75 31.34
C VAL A 720 -36.85 13.71 31.85
N ARG A 721 -38.01 13.19 32.25
CA ARG A 721 -39.11 14.01 32.81
C ARG A 721 -38.71 14.73 34.10
N ARG A 722 -37.95 14.09 34.99
CA ARG A 722 -37.43 14.71 36.23
C ARG A 722 -36.50 15.89 35.93
N VAL A 723 -35.60 15.76 34.96
CA VAL A 723 -34.75 16.89 34.50
C VAL A 723 -35.61 18.01 33.92
N LEU A 724 -36.51 17.72 32.97
CA LEU A 724 -37.37 18.73 32.36
C LEU A 724 -38.22 19.48 33.40
N SER A 725 -38.75 18.76 34.41
CA SER A 725 -39.49 19.36 35.53
C SER A 725 -38.59 20.22 36.43
N ARG A 726 -37.40 19.74 36.81
CA ARG A 726 -36.45 20.47 37.66
C ARG A 726 -35.99 21.79 37.05
N PHE A 727 -35.84 21.83 35.72
CA PHE A 727 -35.42 23.02 34.97
C PHE A 727 -36.60 23.78 34.34
N LYS A 728 -37.84 23.32 34.55
CA LYS A 728 -39.10 23.95 34.10
C LYS A 728 -39.13 24.25 32.59
N VAL A 729 -38.66 23.30 31.78
CA VAL A 729 -38.58 23.42 30.32
C VAL A 729 -39.46 22.38 29.64
N SER A 730 -40.04 22.72 28.49
CA SER A 730 -40.89 21.82 27.70
C SER A 730 -40.07 20.73 27.00
N SER A 731 -40.62 19.53 26.87
CA SER A 731 -40.03 18.43 26.10
C SER A 731 -39.96 18.71 24.59
N GLU A 732 -40.84 19.58 24.08
CA GLU A 732 -40.90 19.94 22.65
C GLU A 732 -39.94 21.08 22.30
N GLN A 733 -39.28 21.66 23.30
CA GLN A 733 -38.36 22.77 23.11
C GLN A 733 -37.21 22.35 22.19
N GLN A 734 -37.08 23.06 21.06
CA GLN A 734 -35.93 22.96 20.18
C GLN A 734 -34.81 23.82 20.73
N ILE A 735 -33.61 23.27 20.74
CA ILE A 735 -32.40 23.91 21.23
C ILE A 735 -31.30 23.82 20.16
N VAL A 736 -30.36 24.75 20.24
CA VAL A 736 -29.09 24.65 19.53
C VAL A 736 -28.01 24.64 20.60
N ILE A 737 -27.24 23.56 20.65
CA ILE A 737 -26.11 23.47 21.56
C ILE A 737 -24.92 24.07 20.84
N ASN A 738 -24.38 25.18 21.35
CA ASN A 738 -23.15 25.76 20.83
C ASN A 738 -22.02 25.41 21.80
N ALA A 739 -21.30 24.33 21.54
CA ALA A 739 -20.09 23.99 22.28
C ALA A 739 -18.88 24.68 21.62
N ALA A 740 -18.05 25.35 22.41
CA ALA A 740 -16.82 26.01 21.91
C ALA A 740 -15.70 25.01 21.53
N GLY A 741 -15.91 23.72 21.79
CA GLY A 741 -14.92 22.67 21.58
C GLY A 741 -15.59 21.29 21.48
N PRO A 742 -14.78 20.22 21.33
CA PRO A 742 -15.27 18.90 20.99
C PRO A 742 -16.27 18.35 22.01
N THR A 743 -17.42 17.88 21.53
CA THR A 743 -18.48 17.31 22.37
C THR A 743 -19.15 16.13 21.64
N THR A 744 -19.69 15.18 22.40
CA THR A 744 -20.56 14.11 21.90
C THR A 744 -22.02 14.54 21.81
N LEU A 745 -22.33 15.76 22.22
CA LEU A 745 -23.64 16.38 22.03
C LEU A 745 -23.78 16.85 20.58
N PRO A 746 -25.01 16.88 20.04
CA PRO A 746 -25.28 17.37 18.68
C PRO A 746 -25.11 18.91 18.60
N SER A 747 -23.86 19.37 18.63
CA SER A 747 -23.49 20.79 18.62
C SER A 747 -23.67 21.43 17.25
N GLY A 748 -24.06 22.71 17.24
CA GLY A 748 -24.28 23.52 16.03
C GLY A 748 -25.49 23.11 15.20
N LYS A 749 -26.31 22.17 15.68
CA LYS A 749 -27.53 21.68 15.01
C LYS A 749 -28.76 21.98 15.86
N GLN A 750 -29.88 22.29 15.20
CA GLN A 750 -31.17 22.39 15.86
C GLN A 750 -31.65 20.97 16.21
N VAL A 751 -31.90 20.73 17.50
CA VAL A 751 -32.26 19.42 18.05
C VAL A 751 -33.29 19.59 19.17
N SER A 752 -34.12 18.58 19.42
CA SER A 752 -35.00 18.59 20.60
C SER A 752 -34.19 18.37 21.88
N LEU A 753 -34.50 19.13 22.93
CA LEU A 753 -33.89 18.92 24.24
C LEU A 753 -34.16 17.50 24.79
N ALA A 754 -35.35 16.95 24.52
CA ALA A 754 -35.69 15.59 24.95
C ALA A 754 -34.78 14.54 24.31
N GLU A 755 -34.39 14.72 23.04
CA GLU A 755 -33.50 13.82 22.32
C GLU A 755 -32.10 13.79 22.95
N VAL A 756 -31.57 14.97 23.30
CA VAL A 756 -30.28 15.12 23.99
C VAL A 756 -30.29 14.42 25.35
N LEU A 757 -31.32 14.66 26.16
CA LEU A 757 -31.43 14.10 27.52
C LEU A 757 -31.68 12.58 27.52
N ALA A 758 -32.49 12.08 26.58
CA ALA A 758 -32.75 10.65 26.47
C ALA A 758 -31.53 9.90 25.95
N GLY A 759 -30.83 10.52 24.99
CA GLY A 759 -29.96 9.79 24.08
C GLY A 759 -28.47 9.97 24.27
N PHE A 760 -28.01 11.13 24.73
CA PHE A 760 -26.63 11.56 24.53
C PHE A 760 -25.77 11.60 25.80
N ILE A 761 -26.38 11.66 26.98
CA ILE A 761 -25.71 11.78 28.28
C ILE A 761 -26.25 10.75 29.27
N GLU A 762 -25.48 10.34 30.27
CA GLU A 762 -25.95 9.43 31.33
C GLU A 762 -26.42 10.21 32.57
N ILE A 763 -27.73 10.27 32.78
CA ILE A 763 -28.32 11.05 33.90
C ILE A 763 -28.18 10.29 35.22
N GLY A 764 -28.31 8.95 35.18
CA GLY A 764 -28.38 8.10 36.38
C GLY A 764 -27.04 7.65 36.96
N GLN A 765 -25.90 8.08 36.41
CA GLN A 765 -24.59 7.66 36.93
C GLN A 765 -24.31 8.32 38.30
N PRO A 766 -23.70 7.60 39.28
CA PRO A 766 -23.28 8.20 40.54
C PRO A 766 -22.36 9.41 40.33
N ALA A 767 -22.58 10.46 41.10
CA ALA A 767 -21.88 11.73 40.99
C ALA A 767 -20.38 11.57 41.30
N THR A 768 -19.53 12.09 40.41
CA THR A 768 -18.08 12.11 40.62
C THR A 768 -17.66 13.27 41.53
N LYS A 769 -16.43 13.23 42.05
CA LYS A 769 -15.85 14.36 42.81
C LYS A 769 -15.85 15.67 42.00
N ARG A 770 -15.70 15.58 40.68
CA ARG A 770 -15.82 16.74 39.77
C ARG A 770 -17.26 17.29 39.76
N ASN A 771 -18.27 16.41 39.67
CA ASN A 771 -19.67 16.84 39.71
C ASN A 771 -20.02 17.54 41.02
N ILE A 772 -19.52 17.02 42.14
CA ILE A 772 -19.71 17.62 43.47
C ILE A 772 -19.03 18.98 43.55
N SER A 773 -17.81 19.11 43.01
CA SER A 773 -17.09 20.39 42.95
C SER A 773 -17.84 21.43 42.09
N THR A 774 -18.42 21.02 40.97
CA THR A 774 -19.25 21.91 40.14
C THR A 774 -20.53 22.33 40.85
N LEU A 775 -21.17 21.46 41.66
CA LEU A 775 -22.34 21.86 42.47
C LEU A 775 -21.99 22.89 43.54
N LEU A 776 -20.80 22.77 44.14
CA LEU A 776 -20.31 23.70 45.17
C LEU A 776 -20.13 25.13 44.67
N GLU A 777 -19.87 25.35 43.38
CA GLU A 777 -19.77 26.69 42.78
C GLU A 777 -21.11 27.45 42.80
N PHE A 778 -22.24 26.74 42.89
CA PHE A 778 -23.59 27.31 42.87
C PHE A 778 -24.32 27.20 44.21
N ALA A 779 -23.71 26.60 45.23
CA ALA A 779 -24.28 26.42 46.57
C ALA A 779 -24.06 27.66 47.45
N LYS A 780 -25.16 28.32 47.86
CA LYS A 780 -25.13 29.56 48.68
C LYS A 780 -25.43 29.33 50.16
N ASP A 781 -26.11 28.25 50.53
CA ASP A 781 -26.45 27.93 51.92
C ASP A 781 -25.25 27.31 52.68
N PRO A 782 -24.90 27.79 53.89
CA PRO A 782 -23.72 27.30 54.63
C PRO A 782 -23.78 25.83 55.07
N SER A 783 -24.98 25.29 55.35
CA SER A 783 -25.17 23.90 55.75
C SER A 783 -24.97 22.97 54.55
N ASP A 784 -25.57 23.30 53.41
CA ASP A 784 -25.45 22.52 52.18
C ASP A 784 -24.01 22.49 51.67
N ARG A 785 -23.32 23.63 51.73
CA ARG A 785 -21.93 23.73 51.30
C ARG A 785 -21.01 22.86 52.15
N SER A 786 -21.15 22.91 53.48
CA SER A 786 -20.36 22.09 54.41
C SER A 786 -20.58 20.59 54.18
N ALA A 787 -21.81 20.18 53.88
CA ALA A 787 -22.12 18.77 53.59
C ALA A 787 -21.46 18.28 52.29
N LEU A 788 -21.40 19.13 51.25
CA LEU A 788 -20.76 18.79 49.98
C LEU A 788 -19.22 18.78 50.08
N GLU A 789 -18.61 19.69 50.86
CA GLU A 789 -17.15 19.71 51.07
C GLU A 789 -16.66 18.46 51.83
N LEU A 790 -17.42 17.98 52.81
CA LEU A 790 -17.11 16.74 53.51
C LEU A 790 -17.05 15.54 52.55
N MET A 791 -17.97 15.48 51.57
CA MET A 791 -18.00 14.42 50.56
C MET A 791 -16.76 14.40 49.65
N LEU A 792 -16.04 15.51 49.48
CA LEU A 792 -14.82 15.55 48.67
C LEU A 792 -13.60 14.96 49.39
N SER A 793 -13.53 15.16 50.71
CA SER A 793 -12.36 14.83 51.55
C SER A 793 -12.18 13.33 51.81
N ASP A 794 -13.23 12.53 51.66
CA ASP A 794 -13.19 11.09 51.89
C ASP A 794 -12.91 10.33 50.57
N SER A 795 -11.92 9.45 50.55
CA SER A 795 -11.71 8.46 49.46
C SER A 795 -11.80 7.09 50.13
N PRO A 796 -12.95 6.39 50.14
CA PRO A 796 -13.70 5.95 48.95
C PRO A 796 -15.25 5.91 49.15
N ARG A 797 -15.83 6.75 50.03
CA ARG A 797 -17.23 6.65 50.49
C ARG A 797 -18.28 7.54 49.81
N VAL A 798 -17.97 8.18 48.67
CA VAL A 798 -19.01 8.80 47.82
C VAL A 798 -19.77 7.70 47.08
N GLN A 799 -20.75 7.10 47.76
CA GLN A 799 -21.57 5.97 47.31
C GLN A 799 -22.89 6.42 46.65
N SER A 800 -23.20 5.76 45.52
CA SER A 800 -24.50 5.49 44.86
C SER A 800 -25.49 6.59 44.43
N LYS A 801 -25.30 7.89 44.73
CA LYS A 801 -26.26 8.95 44.31
C LYS A 801 -25.81 9.74 43.08
N SER A 802 -26.72 10.05 42.15
CA SER A 802 -26.43 10.79 40.92
C SER A 802 -26.39 12.32 41.14
N MET A 803 -25.88 13.07 40.16
CA MET A 803 -25.86 14.53 40.21
C MET A 803 -27.28 15.14 40.24
N LEU A 804 -28.25 14.49 39.58
CA LEU A 804 -29.66 14.90 39.61
C LEU A 804 -30.28 14.67 41.00
N ASP A 805 -30.00 13.52 41.63
CA ASP A 805 -30.53 13.24 42.98
C ASP A 805 -29.99 14.22 44.03
N LEU A 806 -28.77 14.72 43.86
CA LEU A 806 -28.19 15.75 44.73
C LEU A 806 -28.81 17.14 44.50
N LEU A 807 -29.10 17.53 43.24
CA LEU A 807 -29.80 18.77 42.91
C LEU A 807 -31.27 18.80 43.34
N GLU A 808 -31.92 17.63 43.40
CA GLU A 808 -33.29 17.50 43.91
C GLU A 808 -33.33 17.48 45.45
N LYS A 809 -32.30 16.92 46.10
CA LYS A 809 -32.17 16.92 47.57
C LYS A 809 -31.85 18.31 48.11
N TYR A 810 -30.94 19.05 47.47
CA TYR A 810 -30.53 20.40 47.87
C TYR A 810 -31.16 21.43 46.91
N GLN A 811 -32.47 21.66 47.09
CA GLN A 811 -33.29 22.41 46.13
C GLN A 811 -32.89 23.88 45.97
N ALA A 812 -32.17 24.46 46.93
CA ALA A 812 -31.73 25.85 46.91
C ALA A 812 -30.57 26.14 45.94
N ILE A 813 -29.91 25.11 45.38
CA ILE A 813 -28.82 25.27 44.40
C ILE A 813 -29.41 25.60 43.02
N ASP A 814 -29.03 26.76 42.47
CA ASP A 814 -29.55 27.29 41.21
C ASP A 814 -28.50 27.21 40.09
N MET A 815 -28.41 26.04 39.48
CA MET A 815 -27.45 25.73 38.40
C MET A 815 -28.12 25.89 37.01
N PRO A 816 -27.45 26.49 36.01
CA PRO A 816 -27.97 26.54 34.64
C PRO A 816 -28.04 25.17 33.94
N LEU A 817 -29.06 24.95 33.09
CA LEU A 817 -29.27 23.69 32.35
C LEU A 817 -28.07 23.32 31.45
N GLY A 818 -27.46 24.29 30.78
CA GLY A 818 -26.28 24.05 29.93
C GLY A 818 -25.09 23.51 30.73
N THR A 819 -24.87 24.03 31.94
CA THR A 819 -23.82 23.56 32.86
C THR A 819 -24.12 22.15 33.36
N PHE A 820 -25.38 21.85 33.67
CA PHE A 820 -25.80 20.51 34.06
C PHE A 820 -25.55 19.49 32.94
N ILE A 821 -26.00 19.75 31.71
CA ILE A 821 -25.79 18.86 30.56
C ILE A 821 -24.30 18.64 30.28
N ALA A 822 -23.49 19.70 30.33
CA ALA A 822 -22.05 19.61 30.09
C ALA A 822 -21.28 18.88 31.21
N SER A 823 -21.85 18.78 32.41
CA SER A 823 -21.24 18.09 33.55
C SER A 823 -21.50 16.58 33.55
N LEU A 824 -22.47 16.11 32.77
CA LEU A 824 -22.80 14.70 32.66
C LEU A 824 -21.94 14.00 31.60
N PRO A 825 -21.53 12.75 31.84
CA PRO A 825 -20.80 11.98 30.85
C PRO A 825 -21.72 11.58 29.70
N SER A 826 -21.13 11.31 28.55
CA SER A 826 -21.85 10.81 27.39
C SER A 826 -22.41 9.41 27.61
N MET A 827 -23.52 9.09 26.94
CA MET A 827 -24.11 7.74 26.91
C MET A 827 -23.08 6.71 26.42
N ARG A 828 -22.89 5.60 27.16
CA ARG A 828 -21.93 4.54 26.82
C ARG A 828 -22.61 3.30 26.26
N LEU A 829 -21.90 2.63 25.35
CA LEU A 829 -22.23 1.28 24.91
C LEU A 829 -22.15 0.27 26.06
N ARG A 830 -22.95 -0.79 25.98
CA ARG A 830 -22.95 -1.91 26.91
C ARG A 830 -22.80 -3.25 26.20
#